data_AF-A0A366GIC7-F1
#
_entry.id   AF-A0A366GIC7-F1
#
_cell.length_a   1.000
_cell.length_b   1.000
_cell.length_c   1.000
_cell.angle_alpha   90.00
_cell.angle_beta   90.00
_cell.angle_gamma   90.00
#
_symmetry.space_group_name_H-M   'P 1'
#
loop_
_entity.id
_entity.type
_entity.pdbx_description
1 polymer ?
#
loop_
_entity_poly.entity_id
_entity_poly.type
_entity_poly.pdbx_seq_one_letter_code
_entity_poly.pdbx_strand_id
1 'polypeptide(L)'
;MFKKTLISLAVASSVGLTGCLSSGDEGANANPEYQITDTTIDTSIVRPVFNPNPISPTVAFPANFDLLLLLGATQSADYDFTGLTSGTDPASNAINDLAGFSTTGQFNIAFDGSLNPDTVIENQTVFLVPLNVAPATDAAPLALPSVNPASITGVDQDPDNQPNFRVEVITQDGVTNNTIRVTPLEPLLENKKYIVIVSDGVTGANGKPIEQSIAAQQLTEGPLGSENLASIRELVIALNGLGQQIISATQKDVALAYTFTTAGQSTVLKTLASPASYFEALGQKVGFTALLKAVRDNNPEANFSELTAILSEILAGNVTAENEATAAAVAEAGAIATEAAIGTAIQTAVASGNIPFPTTRPSFFYSKDQPATELATIKSLPSGNGIKAAAAAVSVSQGSIVLPYYQPIPAVSGGDALVERGWQGDTNLEAALNESLSSGTTTFEFLRDRDGTLNVNSNFPYPKIEGQVAAPVVAYFPNAAGTCEGISGVTIFQHGIGVDRSVSMLPGILLAAKTCQAVIAIDQPLHGLAGSTLGTLPGLDELTPEDVGPAFEAVPGLAYIGERHFNYTDAGGLTPISAESAADVTSGSLFINLKSLQGARDNLRQGVLDLLNLSASIDGTGSASGLTGLDITGTSDPDLAGLPVNFVGHSLGGITGTTFASLSNDPEVIAPYAALPFGKQFPELNSVVLHNTGGQVTKLVENSASLSDRILSALPPQGTSDLETFLYVFQSVLDEVDPAVYARSLGANTPQLMVTEVTGDATVPNEANVNPLESALSAPLAGTEPLMALFDLGANGGTLADSTGVNIVDINAAVPTTDAGVPAAIFFDGSNPCTGANHSTFVVPQVPSDECGGVADTSEAFAAMVELTGAVIAQGITPVTQNTAATLGASTTIENALDQNQ
;
A
#
# COMPACT_ATOMS: atom_id res chain seq x y z
N MET A 1 -11.99 -33.01 -17.13
CA MET A 1 -12.34 -31.79 -17.89
C MET A 1 -13.44 -31.12 -17.08
N PHE A 2 -13.06 -30.30 -16.09
CA PHE A 2 -14.03 -29.48 -15.36
C PHE A 2 -14.71 -28.59 -16.40
N LYS A 3 -16.04 -28.59 -16.44
CA LYS A 3 -16.74 -27.54 -17.19
C LYS A 3 -16.32 -26.21 -16.55
N LYS A 4 -15.94 -25.23 -17.39
CA LYS A 4 -15.43 -23.89 -17.04
C LYS A 4 -16.50 -23.02 -16.33
N THR A 5 -17.30 -23.59 -15.45
CA THR A 5 -18.24 -22.86 -14.59
C THR A 5 -17.45 -22.36 -13.38
N LEU A 6 -17.61 -21.07 -13.05
CA LEU A 6 -17.35 -20.58 -11.69
C LEU A 6 -18.07 -21.51 -10.71
N ILE A 7 -17.51 -21.71 -9.51
CA ILE A 7 -18.08 -22.61 -8.50
C ILE A 7 -19.58 -22.33 -8.39
N SER A 8 -20.45 -23.20 -8.93
CA SER A 8 -21.89 -22.97 -8.94
C SER A 8 -22.40 -23.26 -7.53
N LEU A 9 -22.44 -22.21 -6.71
CA LEU A 9 -22.71 -22.29 -5.29
C LEU A 9 -24.06 -21.66 -4.97
N ALA A 10 -25.19 -22.37 -5.00
CA ALA A 10 -26.46 -21.77 -4.53
C ALA A 10 -26.49 -21.63 -2.99
N VAL A 11 -25.50 -20.98 -2.37
CA VAL A 11 -25.41 -20.80 -0.91
C VAL A 11 -25.62 -19.32 -0.59
N ALA A 12 -26.81 -18.99 -0.11
CA ALA A 12 -27.15 -17.67 0.42
C ALA A 12 -26.60 -17.49 1.86
N SER A 13 -25.30 -17.69 2.07
CA SER A 13 -24.68 -17.39 3.37
C SER A 13 -23.40 -16.57 3.20
N SER A 14 -23.39 -15.46 3.93
CA SER A 14 -22.23 -14.63 4.20
C SER A 14 -21.40 -15.26 5.33
N VAL A 15 -20.08 -15.18 5.20
CA VAL A 15 -19.13 -15.64 6.20
C VAL A 15 -18.96 -14.52 7.24
N GLY A 16 -19.38 -14.75 8.48
CA GLY A 16 -19.14 -13.81 9.57
C GLY A 16 -17.78 -14.11 10.21
N LEU A 17 -16.74 -13.33 9.91
CA LEU A 17 -15.50 -13.39 10.70
C LEU A 17 -15.79 -12.83 12.10
N THR A 18 -16.12 -13.70 13.04
CA THR A 18 -16.22 -13.33 14.46
C THR A 18 -14.82 -13.10 14.99
N GLY A 19 -14.49 -11.88 15.44
CA GLY A 19 -13.22 -11.57 16.11
C GLY A 19 -12.52 -10.30 15.61
N CYS A 20 -12.85 -9.81 14.41
CA CYS A 20 -12.39 -8.50 13.97
C CYS A 20 -13.28 -7.40 14.58
N LEU A 21 -12.86 -6.82 15.70
CA LEU A 21 -13.51 -5.66 16.33
C LEU A 21 -14.99 -5.86 16.73
N SER A 22 -15.34 -6.98 17.36
CA SER A 22 -16.58 -6.98 18.15
C SER A 22 -16.38 -6.01 19.31
N SER A 23 -17.03 -4.85 19.26
CA SER A 23 -17.17 -3.98 20.43
C SER A 23 -17.62 -4.84 21.60
N GLY A 24 -16.85 -4.83 22.69
CA GLY A 24 -17.08 -5.63 23.89
C GLY A 24 -18.36 -5.25 24.62
N ASP A 25 -19.51 -5.46 23.99
CA ASP A 25 -20.80 -5.44 24.66
C ASP A 25 -21.01 -6.79 25.35
N GLU A 26 -20.77 -6.79 26.65
CA GLU A 26 -21.23 -7.81 27.58
C GLU A 26 -22.74 -8.03 27.39
N GLY A 27 -23.16 -9.14 26.79
CA GLY A 27 -24.59 -9.41 26.70
C GLY A 27 -25.08 -10.54 25.78
N ALA A 28 -24.24 -11.18 24.97
CA ALA A 28 -24.67 -12.39 24.29
C ALA A 28 -24.89 -13.49 25.33
N ASN A 29 -26.15 -13.81 25.62
CA ASN A 29 -26.53 -14.96 26.43
C ASN A 29 -25.73 -16.17 25.92
N ALA A 30 -24.86 -16.71 26.78
CA ALA A 30 -24.26 -18.02 26.55
C ALA A 30 -25.41 -19.01 26.35
N ASN A 31 -25.73 -19.30 25.09
CA ASN A 31 -26.57 -20.45 24.77
C ASN A 31 -25.90 -21.65 25.46
N PRO A 32 -26.67 -22.54 26.10
CA PRO A 32 -26.09 -23.69 26.76
C PRO A 32 -25.24 -24.47 25.74
N GLU A 33 -23.92 -24.47 25.94
CA GLU A 33 -23.02 -25.40 25.27
C GLU A 33 -23.42 -26.81 25.69
N TYR A 34 -24.15 -27.49 24.83
CA TYR A 34 -24.31 -28.92 24.96
C TYR A 34 -22.95 -29.55 24.64
N GLN A 35 -22.18 -29.84 25.69
CA GLN A 35 -20.97 -30.65 25.59
C GLN A 35 -21.38 -32.11 25.32
N ILE A 36 -21.81 -32.39 24.09
CA ILE A 36 -21.85 -33.75 23.56
C ILE A 36 -20.41 -34.07 23.20
N THR A 37 -19.68 -34.72 24.11
CA THR A 37 -18.40 -35.34 23.78
C THR A 37 -18.68 -36.48 22.81
N ASP A 38 -18.42 -36.27 21.52
CA ASP A 38 -18.49 -37.34 20.53
C ASP A 38 -17.37 -38.34 20.81
N THR A 39 -17.73 -39.47 21.41
CA THR A 39 -16.78 -40.55 21.76
C THR A 39 -16.23 -41.30 20.54
N THR A 40 -16.67 -40.96 19.31
CA THR A 40 -16.18 -41.56 18.07
C THR A 40 -14.97 -40.84 17.48
N ILE A 41 -14.66 -39.63 17.96
CA ILE A 41 -13.52 -38.83 17.51
C ILE A 41 -12.33 -39.10 18.44
N ASP A 42 -11.16 -39.45 17.88
CA ASP A 42 -9.91 -39.51 18.65
C ASP A 42 -9.42 -38.09 18.95
N THR A 43 -9.75 -37.59 20.15
CA THR A 43 -9.37 -36.27 20.66
C THR A 43 -7.89 -36.17 21.03
N SER A 44 -7.14 -37.26 20.94
CA SER A 44 -5.68 -37.22 21.09
C SER A 44 -4.95 -36.90 19.79
N ILE A 45 -5.63 -36.82 18.66
CA ILE A 45 -5.04 -36.40 17.38
C ILE A 45 -5.26 -34.91 17.22
N VAL A 46 -4.18 -34.18 17.01
CA VAL A 46 -4.21 -32.74 16.72
C VAL A 46 -4.61 -32.53 15.26
N ARG A 47 -5.51 -31.57 15.00
CA ARG A 47 -6.08 -31.28 13.69
C ARG A 47 -6.06 -29.78 13.41
N PRO A 48 -5.93 -29.37 12.13
CA PRO A 48 -6.08 -27.98 11.76
C PRO A 48 -7.50 -27.51 12.05
N VAL A 49 -7.63 -26.28 12.53
CA VAL A 49 -8.90 -25.57 12.65
C VAL A 49 -9.31 -25.14 11.24
N PHE A 50 -10.05 -26.03 10.58
CA PHE A 50 -10.48 -25.84 9.20
C PHE A 50 -11.93 -26.34 8.99
N ASN A 51 -12.86 -25.45 8.69
CA ASN A 51 -14.25 -25.74 8.39
C ASN A 51 -14.63 -25.02 7.10
N PRO A 52 -14.46 -25.67 5.94
CA PRO A 52 -14.75 -25.06 4.64
C PRO A 52 -16.24 -24.85 4.37
N ASN A 53 -17.12 -25.12 5.35
CA ASN A 53 -18.56 -24.96 5.20
C ASN A 53 -19.00 -23.50 5.49
N PRO A 54 -19.36 -22.70 4.48
CA PRO A 54 -19.69 -21.28 4.64
C PRO A 54 -21.06 -21.03 5.29
N ILE A 55 -21.90 -22.06 5.49
CA ILE A 55 -23.14 -21.96 6.30
C ILE A 55 -22.89 -22.28 7.77
N SER A 56 -21.65 -22.61 8.15
CA SER A 56 -21.33 -22.86 9.56
C SER A 56 -21.52 -21.59 10.38
N PRO A 57 -22.09 -21.67 11.60
CA PRO A 57 -22.24 -20.50 12.46
C PRO A 57 -20.89 -19.95 12.96
N THR A 58 -19.82 -20.76 12.88
CA THR A 58 -18.46 -20.36 13.21
C THR A 58 -17.58 -20.51 11.98
N VAL A 59 -17.00 -19.40 11.55
CA VAL A 59 -16.01 -19.38 10.48
C VAL A 59 -14.71 -19.88 11.06
N ALA A 60 -14.18 -20.96 10.50
CA ALA A 60 -12.99 -21.60 11.03
C ALA A 60 -12.08 -22.03 9.89
N PHE A 61 -11.64 -21.11 9.05
CA PHE A 61 -10.64 -21.36 8.02
C PHE A 61 -9.73 -20.12 7.86
N PRO A 62 -8.53 -20.26 7.26
CA PRO A 62 -7.59 -19.14 7.11
C PRO A 62 -8.20 -17.93 6.40
N ALA A 63 -7.93 -16.72 6.90
CA ALA A 63 -8.47 -15.47 6.37
C ALA A 63 -8.04 -15.15 4.93
N ASN A 64 -7.06 -15.89 4.40
CA ASN A 64 -6.60 -15.82 3.03
C ASN A 64 -7.20 -16.87 2.09
N PHE A 65 -8.20 -17.65 2.51
CA PHE A 65 -8.74 -18.67 1.61
C PHE A 65 -9.52 -18.05 0.44
N ASP A 66 -9.16 -18.40 -0.81
CA ASP A 66 -9.84 -17.99 -2.05
C ASP A 66 -11.36 -18.18 -2.02
N LEU A 67 -11.88 -19.09 -1.20
CA LEU A 67 -13.32 -19.25 -1.01
C LEU A 67 -14.00 -17.92 -0.69
N LEU A 68 -13.36 -17.04 0.10
CA LEU A 68 -13.88 -15.69 0.40
C LEU A 68 -14.13 -14.85 -0.87
N LEU A 69 -13.27 -14.99 -1.88
CA LEU A 69 -13.33 -14.29 -3.18
C LEU A 69 -14.20 -15.00 -4.21
N LEU A 70 -14.91 -16.07 -3.83
CA LEU A 70 -15.75 -16.87 -4.74
C LEU A 70 -17.20 -16.94 -4.25
N LEU A 71 -17.45 -16.72 -2.95
CA LEU A 71 -18.77 -16.83 -2.35
C LEU A 71 -19.78 -15.79 -2.88
N GLY A 72 -19.31 -14.64 -3.37
CA GLY A 72 -20.19 -13.59 -3.91
C GLY A 72 -20.73 -13.89 -5.31
N ALA A 73 -20.04 -14.74 -6.09
CA ALA A 73 -20.38 -15.05 -7.48
C ALA A 73 -21.78 -15.66 -7.68
N THR A 74 -22.41 -16.13 -6.61
CA THR A 74 -23.71 -16.79 -6.64
C THR A 74 -24.79 -16.08 -5.84
N GLN A 75 -24.46 -14.94 -5.24
CA GLN A 75 -25.37 -14.16 -4.39
C GLN A 75 -25.95 -12.93 -5.11
N SER A 76 -25.43 -12.61 -6.28
CA SER A 76 -25.76 -11.42 -7.06
C SER A 76 -25.58 -11.68 -8.57
N ALA A 77 -26.26 -10.89 -9.40
CA ALA A 77 -26.06 -10.84 -10.86
C ALA A 77 -24.80 -10.05 -11.28
N ASP A 78 -24.23 -9.31 -10.34
CA ASP A 78 -22.99 -8.54 -10.43
C ASP A 78 -22.01 -9.04 -9.36
N TYR A 79 -20.77 -9.30 -9.75
CA TYR A 79 -19.72 -9.70 -8.82
C TYR A 79 -18.35 -9.26 -9.32
N ASP A 80 -17.67 -8.42 -8.56
CA ASP A 80 -16.36 -7.84 -8.89
C ASP A 80 -15.17 -8.64 -8.34
N PHE A 81 -15.45 -9.82 -7.76
CA PHE A 81 -14.46 -10.73 -7.17
C PHE A 81 -13.75 -10.16 -5.94
N THR A 82 -14.43 -9.28 -5.20
CA THR A 82 -14.01 -8.95 -3.84
C THR A 82 -14.50 -9.99 -2.82
N GLY A 83 -13.92 -9.95 -1.62
CA GLY A 83 -14.31 -10.84 -0.54
C GLY A 83 -15.77 -10.65 -0.13
N LEU A 84 -16.31 -11.62 0.62
CA LEU A 84 -17.69 -11.54 1.09
C LEU A 84 -17.82 -11.84 2.57
N THR A 85 -18.34 -10.87 3.31
CA THR A 85 -18.66 -10.98 4.73
C THR A 85 -20.04 -10.40 5.07
N SER A 86 -20.52 -10.69 6.27
CA SER A 86 -21.69 -10.03 6.88
C SER A 86 -21.36 -9.08 8.02
N GLY A 87 -20.09 -9.03 8.42
CA GLY A 87 -19.67 -8.10 9.46
C GLY A 87 -19.73 -6.66 8.95
N THR A 88 -19.85 -5.73 9.88
CA THR A 88 -19.90 -4.28 9.61
C THR A 88 -18.72 -3.55 10.23
N ASP A 89 -17.83 -4.28 10.91
CA ASP A 89 -16.60 -3.75 11.45
C ASP A 89 -15.60 -3.38 10.33
N PRO A 90 -14.60 -2.54 10.62
CA PRO A 90 -13.61 -2.10 9.64
C PRO A 90 -12.91 -3.23 8.86
N ALA A 91 -12.62 -4.38 9.48
CA ALA A 91 -11.96 -5.48 8.78
C ALA A 91 -12.94 -6.25 7.88
N SER A 92 -14.19 -6.44 8.31
CA SER A 92 -15.23 -7.00 7.46
C SER A 92 -15.51 -6.13 6.23
N ASN A 93 -15.55 -4.80 6.41
CA ASN A 93 -15.66 -3.86 5.30
C ASN A 93 -14.42 -3.94 4.38
N ALA A 94 -13.21 -4.06 4.95
CA ALA A 94 -11.99 -4.29 4.17
C ALA A 94 -12.05 -5.55 3.31
N ILE A 95 -12.53 -6.67 3.86
CA ILE A 95 -12.67 -7.92 3.11
C ILE A 95 -13.66 -7.75 1.95
N ASN A 96 -14.77 -7.02 2.16
CA ASN A 96 -15.78 -6.78 1.11
C ASN A 96 -15.24 -5.98 -0.08
N ASP A 97 -14.11 -5.29 0.06
CA ASP A 97 -13.49 -4.51 -1.03
C ASP A 97 -12.18 -5.16 -1.54
N LEU A 98 -11.77 -6.28 -0.95
CA LEU A 98 -10.48 -6.90 -1.18
C LEU A 98 -10.47 -7.78 -2.43
N ALA A 99 -9.72 -7.38 -3.47
CA ALA A 99 -9.61 -8.13 -4.74
C ALA A 99 -8.62 -9.31 -4.73
N GLY A 100 -7.96 -9.55 -3.60
CA GLY A 100 -6.91 -10.56 -3.42
C GLY A 100 -6.14 -10.30 -2.13
N PHE A 101 -5.29 -11.24 -1.73
CA PHE A 101 -4.65 -11.18 -0.42
C PHE A 101 -3.23 -10.58 -0.45
N SER A 102 -2.70 -10.34 0.74
CA SER A 102 -1.40 -9.71 0.92
C SER A 102 -0.24 -10.46 0.25
N THR A 103 0.73 -9.71 -0.28
CA THR A 103 2.03 -10.21 -0.76
C THR A 103 3.09 -10.19 0.35
N THR A 104 2.94 -9.35 1.37
CA THR A 104 3.93 -9.17 2.45
C THR A 104 3.45 -9.69 3.82
N GLY A 105 2.15 -9.95 3.95
CA GLY A 105 1.49 -10.33 5.19
C GLY A 105 1.80 -11.76 5.60
N GLN A 106 2.11 -11.94 6.88
CA GLN A 106 2.23 -13.25 7.50
C GLN A 106 0.87 -13.77 7.94
N PHE A 107 0.60 -15.05 7.72
CA PHE A 107 -0.69 -15.67 8.04
C PHE A 107 -0.51 -16.93 8.90
N ASN A 108 -1.56 -17.19 9.68
CA ASN A 108 -1.54 -18.21 10.71
C ASN A 108 -2.52 -19.35 10.36
N ILE A 109 -2.11 -20.58 10.66
CA ILE A 109 -2.90 -21.80 10.54
C ILE A 109 -3.05 -22.37 11.94
N ALA A 110 -4.23 -22.22 12.53
CA ALA A 110 -4.52 -22.70 13.88
C ALA A 110 -4.79 -24.20 13.92
N PHE A 111 -4.48 -24.83 15.05
CA PHE A 111 -4.73 -26.24 15.36
C PHE A 111 -5.44 -26.38 16.71
N ASP A 112 -6.23 -27.45 16.86
CA ASP A 112 -7.04 -27.73 18.06
C ASP A 112 -6.22 -28.28 19.25
N GLY A 113 -4.89 -28.33 19.12
CA GLY A 113 -3.97 -28.78 20.16
C GLY A 113 -2.51 -28.46 19.85
N SER A 114 -1.63 -28.77 20.81
CA SER A 114 -0.20 -28.48 20.70
C SER A 114 0.50 -29.34 19.65
N LEU A 115 1.25 -28.69 18.77
CA LEU A 115 2.12 -29.30 17.78
C LEU A 115 3.51 -29.62 18.34
N ASN A 116 4.23 -30.50 17.66
CA ASN A 116 5.66 -30.69 17.82
C ASN A 116 6.42 -29.79 16.82
N PRO A 117 7.09 -28.71 17.30
CA PRO A 117 7.80 -27.76 16.42
C PRO A 117 8.84 -28.42 15.51
N ASP A 118 9.52 -29.47 15.99
CA ASP A 118 10.58 -30.16 15.23
C ASP A 118 10.06 -30.87 13.96
N THR A 119 8.73 -30.99 13.81
CA THR A 119 8.10 -31.62 12.65
C THR A 119 7.46 -30.64 11.68
N VAL A 120 7.50 -29.34 11.98
CA VAL A 120 7.02 -28.26 11.10
C VAL A 120 8.23 -27.74 10.33
N ILE A 121 8.36 -28.21 9.08
CA ILE A 121 9.56 -28.02 8.27
C ILE A 121 9.13 -27.53 6.89
N GLU A 122 9.66 -26.37 6.51
CA GLU A 122 9.48 -25.76 5.19
C GLU A 122 9.84 -26.74 4.08
N ASN A 123 9.00 -26.81 3.04
CA ASN A 123 9.18 -27.64 1.85
C ASN A 123 9.38 -29.15 2.12
N GLN A 124 9.01 -29.62 3.33
CA GLN A 124 9.01 -31.04 3.70
C GLN A 124 7.69 -31.47 4.32
N THR A 125 7.16 -30.68 5.26
CA THR A 125 5.88 -30.97 5.90
C THR A 125 4.86 -29.83 5.77
N VAL A 126 5.34 -28.60 5.52
CA VAL A 126 4.54 -27.42 5.19
C VAL A 126 5.04 -26.81 3.88
N PHE A 127 4.14 -26.50 2.95
CA PHE A 127 4.48 -26.02 1.61
C PHE A 127 3.66 -24.79 1.25
N LEU A 128 4.31 -23.85 0.56
CA LEU A 128 3.69 -22.73 -0.13
C LEU A 128 4.13 -22.79 -1.59
N VAL A 129 3.22 -23.14 -2.50
CA VAL A 129 3.59 -23.47 -3.89
C VAL A 129 2.85 -22.56 -4.87
N PRO A 130 3.56 -21.85 -5.78
CA PRO A 130 2.95 -21.02 -6.79
C PRO A 130 2.28 -21.88 -7.88
N LEU A 131 1.15 -21.42 -8.39
CA LEU A 131 0.34 -22.14 -9.37
C LEU A 131 0.17 -21.35 -10.67
N ASN A 132 -0.01 -22.10 -11.76
CA ASN A 132 -0.41 -21.59 -13.06
C ASN A 132 -1.93 -21.70 -13.20
N VAL A 133 -2.56 -20.64 -13.68
CA VAL A 133 -4.02 -20.55 -13.82
C VAL A 133 -4.35 -20.11 -15.25
N ALA A 134 -5.27 -20.82 -15.89
CA ALA A 134 -5.80 -20.41 -17.19
C ALA A 134 -6.77 -19.23 -17.02
N PRO A 135 -6.82 -18.30 -17.99
CA PRO A 135 -7.81 -17.23 -17.96
C PRO A 135 -9.23 -17.80 -17.96
N ALA A 136 -10.17 -17.07 -17.37
CA ALA A 136 -11.59 -17.43 -17.42
C ALA A 136 -12.12 -17.50 -18.86
N THR A 137 -11.64 -16.59 -19.72
CA THR A 137 -11.97 -16.56 -21.15
C THR A 137 -10.71 -16.38 -22.00
N ASP A 138 -10.52 -17.23 -23.01
CA ASP A 138 -9.33 -17.19 -23.86
C ASP A 138 -9.29 -15.94 -24.76
N ALA A 139 -10.45 -15.38 -25.11
CA ALA A 139 -10.58 -14.18 -25.95
C ALA A 139 -10.35 -12.87 -25.19
N ALA A 140 -10.49 -12.88 -23.85
CA ALA A 140 -10.34 -11.71 -23.00
C ALA A 140 -9.68 -12.13 -21.66
N PRO A 141 -8.39 -12.47 -21.67
CA PRO A 141 -7.70 -13.05 -20.51
C PRO A 141 -7.62 -12.15 -19.27
N LEU A 142 -7.71 -10.83 -19.44
CA LEU A 142 -7.65 -9.81 -18.38
C LEU A 142 -9.04 -9.31 -17.96
N ALA A 143 -10.12 -9.84 -18.55
CA ALA A 143 -11.48 -9.41 -18.21
C ALA A 143 -11.84 -9.77 -16.76
N LEU A 144 -11.49 -10.98 -16.32
CA LEU A 144 -11.78 -11.50 -14.99
C LEU A 144 -10.49 -11.92 -14.28
N PRO A 145 -10.39 -11.74 -12.95
CA PRO A 145 -9.23 -12.16 -12.20
C PRO A 145 -9.09 -13.68 -12.14
N SER A 146 -7.86 -14.16 -11.98
CA SER A 146 -7.52 -15.60 -11.97
C SER A 146 -7.71 -16.27 -10.60
N VAL A 147 -8.82 -15.95 -9.92
CA VAL A 147 -9.09 -16.43 -8.55
C VAL A 147 -9.73 -17.82 -8.51
N ASN A 148 -10.35 -18.31 -9.59
CA ASN A 148 -11.05 -19.60 -9.60
C ASN A 148 -10.08 -20.81 -9.58
N PRO A 149 -10.07 -21.66 -8.54
CA PRO A 149 -9.20 -22.83 -8.47
C PRO A 149 -9.50 -23.90 -9.54
N ALA A 150 -10.70 -23.92 -10.11
CA ALA A 150 -11.03 -24.82 -11.23
C ALA A 150 -10.19 -24.53 -12.50
N SER A 151 -9.59 -23.35 -12.58
CA SER A 151 -8.73 -22.93 -13.70
C SER A 151 -7.24 -23.26 -13.50
N ILE A 152 -6.86 -23.92 -12.41
CA ILE A 152 -5.46 -24.33 -12.18
C ILE A 152 -5.03 -25.31 -13.28
N THR A 153 -3.93 -25.00 -13.97
CA THR A 153 -3.36 -25.82 -15.04
C THR A 153 -2.13 -26.61 -14.60
N GLY A 154 -1.52 -26.22 -13.47
CA GLY A 154 -0.39 -26.92 -12.88
C GLY A 154 0.35 -26.07 -11.87
N VAL A 155 1.47 -26.61 -11.37
CA VAL A 155 2.42 -25.89 -10.53
C VAL A 155 3.27 -24.97 -11.40
N ASP A 156 3.59 -23.79 -10.90
CA ASP A 156 4.63 -22.95 -11.49
C ASP A 156 6.01 -23.47 -11.06
N GLN A 157 6.80 -23.87 -12.06
CA GLN A 157 8.11 -24.50 -11.89
C GLN A 157 9.25 -23.52 -12.18
N ASP A 158 8.94 -22.26 -12.49
CA ASP A 158 9.95 -21.23 -12.67
C ASP A 158 10.68 -21.00 -11.32
N PRO A 159 12.01 -21.19 -11.25
CA PRO A 159 12.77 -20.92 -10.04
C PRO A 159 12.61 -19.49 -9.53
N ASP A 160 12.48 -18.52 -10.43
CA ASP A 160 12.37 -17.10 -10.08
C ASP A 160 10.99 -16.75 -9.48
N ASN A 161 10.00 -17.64 -9.66
CA ASN A 161 8.66 -17.48 -9.13
C ASN A 161 8.44 -18.24 -7.81
N GLN A 162 9.44 -18.97 -7.31
CA GLN A 162 9.30 -19.69 -6.05
C GLN A 162 9.36 -18.72 -4.87
N PRO A 163 8.41 -18.80 -3.92
CA PRO A 163 8.39 -17.90 -2.78
C PRO A 163 9.53 -18.19 -1.83
N ASN A 164 10.16 -17.14 -1.30
CA ASN A 164 11.05 -17.22 -0.16
C ASN A 164 10.23 -16.98 1.12
N PHE A 165 10.11 -17.99 1.97
CA PHE A 165 9.27 -17.94 3.15
C PHE A 165 9.84 -18.83 4.26
N ARG A 166 9.37 -18.61 5.48
CA ARG A 166 9.64 -19.50 6.61
C ARG A 166 8.36 -20.00 7.25
N VAL A 167 8.49 -21.08 8.01
CA VAL A 167 7.41 -21.65 8.81
C VAL A 167 7.84 -21.79 10.25
N GLU A 168 6.96 -21.39 11.16
CA GLU A 168 7.25 -21.36 12.60
C GLU A 168 6.06 -21.88 13.39
N VAL A 169 6.31 -22.55 14.51
CA VAL A 169 5.26 -22.90 15.46
C VAL A 169 5.21 -21.85 16.55
N ILE A 170 4.06 -21.19 16.68
CA ILE A 170 3.83 -20.13 17.66
C ILE A 170 2.75 -20.55 18.66
N THR A 171 2.75 -19.86 19.80
CA THR A 171 1.72 -19.98 20.85
C THR A 171 0.72 -18.85 20.66
N GLN A 172 -0.56 -19.19 20.50
CA GLN A 172 -1.64 -18.21 20.42
C GLN A 172 -2.79 -18.59 21.34
N ASP A 173 -3.54 -17.58 21.79
CA ASP A 173 -4.80 -17.73 22.55
C ASP A 173 -4.66 -18.61 23.80
N GLY A 174 -3.48 -18.57 24.44
CA GLY A 174 -3.17 -19.32 25.65
C GLY A 174 -2.90 -20.81 25.43
N VAL A 175 -2.85 -21.30 24.20
CA VAL A 175 -2.52 -22.70 23.87
C VAL A 175 -1.10 -22.79 23.34
N THR A 176 -0.23 -23.52 24.03
CA THR A 176 1.18 -23.65 23.62
C THR A 176 1.32 -24.36 22.28
N ASN A 177 2.10 -23.77 21.37
CA ASN A 177 2.50 -24.35 20.09
C ASN A 177 1.33 -24.85 19.23
N ASN A 178 0.21 -24.12 19.21
CA ASN A 178 -1.01 -24.53 18.52
C ASN A 178 -1.18 -23.94 17.12
N THR A 179 -0.25 -23.12 16.66
CA THR A 179 -0.40 -22.43 15.37
C THR A 179 0.87 -22.58 14.55
N ILE A 180 0.71 -22.89 13.26
CA ILE A 180 1.78 -22.74 12.27
C ILE A 180 1.63 -21.35 11.64
N ARG A 181 2.66 -20.52 11.77
CA ARG A 181 2.78 -19.27 11.03
C ARG A 181 3.56 -19.52 9.74
N VAL A 182 3.07 -18.94 8.65
CA VAL A 182 3.77 -18.85 7.36
C VAL A 182 4.10 -17.38 7.12
N THR A 183 5.38 -17.09 6.94
CA THR A 183 5.90 -15.72 6.83
C THR A 183 6.71 -15.56 5.55
N PRO A 184 6.24 -14.76 4.57
CA PRO A 184 7.07 -14.35 3.44
C PRO A 184 8.30 -13.58 3.92
N LEU A 185 9.47 -13.90 3.36
CA LEU A 185 10.74 -13.18 3.59
C LEU A 185 11.07 -12.23 2.45
N GLU A 186 10.31 -12.32 1.36
CA GLU A 186 10.22 -11.38 0.26
C GLU A 186 8.74 -11.22 -0.11
N PRO A 187 8.30 -10.09 -0.69
CA PRO A 187 6.96 -9.96 -1.21
C PRO A 187 6.65 -11.10 -2.19
N LEU A 188 5.54 -11.81 -1.97
CA LEU A 188 5.02 -12.78 -2.93
C LEU A 188 4.68 -12.08 -4.24
N LEU A 189 4.75 -12.80 -5.37
CA LEU A 189 4.32 -12.26 -6.66
C LEU A 189 2.86 -11.78 -6.61
N GLU A 190 2.59 -10.63 -7.23
CA GLU A 190 1.24 -10.08 -7.42
C GLU A 190 0.42 -10.90 -8.42
N ASN A 191 -0.92 -10.84 -8.31
CA ASN A 191 -1.86 -11.56 -9.19
C ASN A 191 -1.57 -13.07 -9.31
N LYS A 192 -0.95 -13.66 -8.29
CA LYS A 192 -0.45 -15.03 -8.32
C LYS A 192 -1.24 -15.90 -7.36
N LYS A 193 -1.64 -17.07 -7.85
CA LYS A 193 -2.28 -18.10 -7.03
C LYS A 193 -1.24 -18.98 -6.38
N TYR A 194 -1.41 -19.23 -5.09
CA TYR A 194 -0.60 -20.17 -4.30
C TYR A 194 -1.51 -21.26 -3.71
N ILE A 195 -0.94 -22.44 -3.47
CA ILE A 195 -1.53 -23.47 -2.62
C ILE A 195 -0.69 -23.62 -1.35
N VAL A 196 -1.37 -23.63 -0.22
CA VAL A 196 -0.80 -23.95 1.09
C VAL A 196 -1.12 -25.41 1.39
N ILE A 197 -0.11 -26.19 1.76
CA ILE A 197 -0.25 -27.61 2.08
C ILE A 197 0.39 -27.89 3.44
N VAL A 198 -0.35 -28.53 4.34
CA VAL A 198 0.18 -29.11 5.57
C VAL A 198 -0.04 -30.62 5.50
N SER A 199 1.03 -31.39 5.67
CA SER A 199 1.00 -32.86 5.62
C SER A 199 0.93 -33.50 7.00
N ASP A 200 0.58 -34.78 7.05
CA ASP A 200 0.66 -35.65 8.22
C ASP A 200 2.11 -35.93 8.70
N GLY A 201 3.10 -35.39 7.99
CA GLY A 201 4.47 -35.30 8.49
C GLY A 201 4.59 -34.40 9.72
N VAL A 202 3.70 -33.42 9.87
CA VAL A 202 3.55 -32.65 11.11
C VAL A 202 2.90 -33.54 12.17
N THR A 203 3.40 -33.47 13.39
CA THR A 203 2.89 -34.26 14.52
C THR A 203 2.40 -33.36 15.65
N GLY A 204 1.43 -33.84 16.41
CA GLY A 204 1.10 -33.27 17.72
C GLY A 204 2.25 -33.48 18.72
N ALA A 205 2.25 -32.72 19.82
CA ALA A 205 3.24 -32.84 20.90
C ALA A 205 3.30 -34.25 21.54
N ASN A 206 2.29 -35.08 21.29
CA ASN A 206 2.23 -36.49 21.69
C ASN A 206 2.86 -37.46 20.66
N GLY A 207 3.44 -36.95 19.57
CA GLY A 207 4.10 -37.72 18.51
C GLY A 207 3.16 -38.38 17.51
N LYS A 208 1.85 -38.12 17.56
CA LYS A 208 0.90 -38.62 16.56
C LYS A 208 0.89 -37.70 15.33
N PRO A 209 0.88 -38.23 14.10
CA PRO A 209 0.59 -37.46 12.89
C PRO A 209 -0.71 -36.66 13.02
N ILE A 210 -0.72 -35.45 12.48
CA ILE A 210 -1.97 -34.68 12.35
C ILE A 210 -2.89 -35.34 11.30
N GLU A 211 -4.18 -35.07 11.41
CA GLU A 211 -5.18 -35.51 10.43
C GLU A 211 -5.95 -34.31 9.87
N GLN A 212 -6.71 -34.53 8.79
CA GLN A 212 -7.69 -33.55 8.33
C GLN A 212 -8.69 -33.21 9.43
N SER A 213 -9.19 -31.98 9.41
CA SER A 213 -10.24 -31.56 10.33
C SER A 213 -11.50 -32.41 10.15
N ILE A 214 -12.21 -32.65 11.24
CA ILE A 214 -13.45 -33.44 11.21
C ILE A 214 -14.50 -32.76 10.31
N ALA A 215 -14.57 -31.44 10.32
CA ALA A 215 -15.50 -30.69 9.48
C ALA A 215 -15.20 -30.86 7.99
N ALA A 216 -13.92 -30.83 7.59
CA ALA A 216 -13.53 -31.07 6.20
C ALA A 216 -13.82 -32.52 5.78
N GLN A 217 -13.47 -33.51 6.62
CA GLN A 217 -13.76 -34.92 6.36
C GLN A 217 -15.27 -35.17 6.21
N GLN A 218 -16.09 -34.61 7.09
CA GLN A 218 -17.54 -34.71 6.99
C GLN A 218 -18.07 -34.06 5.71
N LEU A 219 -17.52 -32.92 5.30
CA LEU A 219 -17.89 -32.28 4.04
C LEU A 219 -17.53 -33.15 2.84
N THR A 220 -16.34 -33.77 2.82
CA THR A 220 -15.84 -34.52 1.65
C THR A 220 -16.38 -35.94 1.55
N GLU A 221 -16.58 -36.64 2.67
CA GLU A 221 -16.93 -38.07 2.72
C GLU A 221 -18.35 -38.35 3.23
N GLY A 222 -18.89 -37.46 4.07
CA GLY A 222 -20.20 -37.63 4.71
C GLY A 222 -21.39 -37.35 3.78
N PRO A 223 -22.63 -37.46 4.28
CA PRO A 223 -23.80 -36.94 3.56
C PRO A 223 -23.77 -35.40 3.53
N LEU A 224 -24.02 -34.79 2.37
CA LEU A 224 -24.20 -33.34 2.29
C LEU A 224 -25.52 -32.97 2.97
N GLY A 225 -25.46 -32.17 4.03
CA GLY A 225 -26.66 -31.61 4.67
C GLY A 225 -27.48 -30.70 3.75
N SER A 226 -26.88 -30.21 2.65
CA SER A 226 -27.51 -29.42 1.58
C SER A 226 -26.82 -29.71 0.24
N GLU A 227 -27.60 -29.86 -0.83
CA GLU A 227 -27.05 -30.03 -2.20
C GLU A 227 -26.19 -28.84 -2.64
N ASN A 228 -26.42 -27.66 -2.05
CA ASN A 228 -25.68 -26.42 -2.36
C ASN A 228 -24.19 -26.47 -1.91
N LEU A 229 -23.82 -27.46 -1.09
CA LEU A 229 -22.44 -27.69 -0.66
C LEU A 229 -21.65 -28.61 -1.62
N ALA A 230 -22.27 -29.15 -2.67
CA ALA A 230 -21.63 -30.08 -3.59
C ALA A 230 -20.39 -29.49 -4.27
N SER A 231 -20.46 -28.25 -4.72
CA SER A 231 -19.36 -27.55 -5.39
C SER A 231 -18.22 -27.18 -4.41
N ILE A 232 -18.51 -26.96 -3.13
CA ILE A 232 -17.47 -26.80 -2.09
C ILE A 232 -16.78 -28.13 -1.80
N ARG A 233 -17.56 -29.21 -1.69
CA ARG A 233 -16.99 -30.56 -1.57
C ARG A 233 -16.05 -30.84 -2.73
N GLU A 234 -16.48 -30.59 -3.97
CA GLU A 234 -15.67 -30.81 -5.16
C GLU A 234 -14.40 -29.95 -5.14
N LEU A 235 -14.50 -28.68 -4.72
CA LEU A 235 -13.34 -27.81 -4.52
C LEU A 235 -12.35 -28.42 -3.52
N VAL A 236 -12.80 -28.76 -2.30
CA VAL A 236 -11.92 -29.29 -1.25
C VAL A 236 -11.30 -30.62 -1.66
N ILE A 237 -12.06 -31.51 -2.31
CA ILE A 237 -11.52 -32.76 -2.88
C ILE A 237 -10.45 -32.47 -3.93
N ALA A 238 -10.70 -31.52 -4.84
CA ALA A 238 -9.75 -31.16 -5.89
C ALA A 238 -8.46 -30.57 -5.31
N LEU A 239 -8.56 -29.69 -4.32
CA LEU A 239 -7.40 -29.09 -3.65
C LEU A 239 -6.60 -30.12 -2.86
N ASN A 240 -7.26 -31.01 -2.11
CA ASN A 240 -6.58 -32.13 -1.43
C ASN A 240 -5.88 -33.05 -2.44
N GLY A 241 -6.53 -33.36 -3.56
CA GLY A 241 -5.95 -34.16 -4.64
C GLY A 241 -4.75 -33.50 -5.31
N LEU A 242 -4.82 -32.19 -5.57
CA LEU A 242 -3.69 -31.39 -6.09
C LEU A 242 -2.54 -31.37 -5.08
N GLY A 243 -2.83 -31.08 -3.81
CA GLY A 243 -1.84 -31.11 -2.74
C GLY A 243 -1.12 -32.45 -2.68
N GLN A 244 -1.86 -33.56 -2.74
CA GLN A 244 -1.31 -34.91 -2.72
C GLN A 244 -0.39 -35.19 -3.93
N GLN A 245 -0.72 -34.66 -5.11
CA GLN A 245 0.14 -34.77 -6.29
C GLN A 245 1.46 -34.02 -6.08
N ILE A 246 1.39 -32.79 -5.58
CA ILE A 246 2.55 -31.93 -5.31
C ILE A 246 3.50 -32.59 -4.33
N ILE A 247 2.99 -33.08 -3.20
CA ILE A 247 3.83 -33.66 -2.13
C ILE A 247 4.09 -35.16 -2.30
N SER A 248 3.70 -35.79 -3.41
CA SER A 248 3.79 -37.25 -3.57
C SER A 248 5.18 -37.84 -3.31
N ALA A 249 6.25 -37.07 -3.55
CA ALA A 249 7.63 -37.48 -3.29
C ALA A 249 7.96 -37.63 -1.79
N THR A 250 7.24 -36.95 -0.90
CA THR A 250 7.45 -37.02 0.55
C THR A 250 6.91 -38.31 1.17
N GLN A 251 6.04 -39.03 0.45
CA GLN A 251 5.31 -40.20 0.94
C GLN A 251 4.45 -39.88 2.19
N LYS A 252 3.97 -38.64 2.28
CA LYS A 252 3.06 -38.13 3.30
C LYS A 252 1.66 -37.89 2.73
N ASP A 253 0.67 -37.86 3.61
CA ASP A 253 -0.72 -37.57 3.27
C ASP A 253 -1.06 -36.10 3.59
N VAL A 254 -1.94 -35.50 2.80
CA VAL A 254 -2.40 -34.11 3.03
C VAL A 254 -3.40 -34.03 4.20
N ALA A 255 -3.05 -33.23 5.21
CA ALA A 255 -3.92 -32.90 6.35
C ALA A 255 -4.66 -31.56 6.15
N LEU A 256 -4.10 -30.62 5.39
CA LEU A 256 -4.76 -29.38 4.98
C LEU A 256 -4.25 -28.98 3.59
N ALA A 257 -5.17 -28.60 2.69
CA ALA A 257 -4.82 -27.92 1.46
C ALA A 257 -5.87 -26.85 1.12
N TYR A 258 -5.41 -25.63 0.85
CA TYR A 258 -6.26 -24.54 0.38
C TYR A 258 -5.45 -23.59 -0.51
N THR A 259 -6.13 -22.79 -1.35
CA THR A 259 -5.47 -21.81 -2.22
C THR A 259 -5.77 -20.39 -1.79
N PHE A 260 -4.87 -19.47 -2.12
CA PHE A 260 -5.09 -18.04 -2.03
C PHE A 260 -4.49 -17.35 -3.25
N THR A 261 -5.03 -16.19 -3.60
CA THR A 261 -4.57 -15.37 -4.73
C THR A 261 -4.13 -14.02 -4.21
N THR A 262 -2.88 -13.64 -4.46
CA THR A 262 -2.39 -12.30 -4.13
C THR A 262 -3.06 -11.26 -5.03
N ALA A 263 -3.34 -10.07 -4.49
CA ALA A 263 -3.88 -8.98 -5.29
C ALA A 263 -2.83 -8.38 -6.24
N GLY A 264 -3.28 -7.66 -7.26
CA GLY A 264 -2.44 -6.78 -8.08
C GLY A 264 -2.08 -5.50 -7.35
N GLN A 265 -1.28 -5.61 -6.28
CA GLN A 265 -1.06 -4.53 -5.31
C GLN A 265 -0.58 -3.22 -5.96
N SER A 266 0.35 -3.29 -6.92
CA SER A 266 0.87 -2.10 -7.59
C SER A 266 -0.04 -1.54 -8.70
N THR A 267 -1.08 -2.27 -9.10
CA THR A 267 -1.87 -2.00 -10.31
C THR A 267 -2.58 -0.64 -10.27
N VAL A 268 -3.17 -0.27 -9.13
CA VAL A 268 -3.93 1.00 -9.01
C VAL A 268 -3.00 2.19 -9.23
N LEU A 269 -1.90 2.26 -8.50
CA LEU A 269 -0.97 3.39 -8.61
C LEU A 269 -0.19 3.39 -9.92
N LYS A 270 0.19 2.23 -10.48
CA LYS A 270 0.80 2.16 -11.83
C LYS A 270 -0.17 2.67 -12.89
N THR A 271 -1.46 2.32 -12.80
CA THR A 271 -2.49 2.80 -13.72
C THR A 271 -2.70 4.30 -13.59
N LEU A 272 -2.77 4.82 -12.37
CA LEU A 272 -2.98 6.25 -12.17
C LEU A 272 -1.75 7.07 -12.57
N ALA A 273 -0.54 6.54 -12.35
CA ALA A 273 0.69 7.14 -12.83
C ALA A 273 0.75 7.13 -14.37
N SER A 274 0.40 6.01 -15.01
CA SER A 274 0.45 5.84 -16.46
C SER A 274 -0.78 5.08 -16.96
N PRO A 275 -1.86 5.76 -17.36
CA PRO A 275 -3.14 5.11 -17.65
C PRO A 275 -3.09 4.13 -18.83
N ALA A 276 -2.15 4.34 -19.75
CA ALA A 276 -1.95 3.47 -20.90
C ALA A 276 -1.51 2.05 -20.51
N SER A 277 -0.92 1.85 -19.33
CA SER A 277 -0.56 0.52 -18.82
C SER A 277 -1.77 -0.41 -18.65
N TYR A 278 -2.98 0.15 -18.50
CA TYR A 278 -4.20 -0.60 -18.20
C TYR A 278 -5.22 -0.63 -19.35
N PHE A 279 -4.98 0.04 -20.47
CA PHE A 279 -5.97 0.16 -21.55
C PHE A 279 -6.40 -1.18 -22.14
N GLU A 280 -5.49 -2.16 -22.22
CA GLU A 280 -5.84 -3.51 -22.67
C GLU A 280 -6.81 -4.18 -21.69
N ALA A 281 -6.50 -4.17 -20.40
CA ALA A 281 -7.36 -4.73 -19.36
C ALA A 281 -8.72 -4.02 -19.30
N LEU A 282 -8.74 -2.69 -19.32
CA LEU A 282 -9.95 -1.88 -19.40
C LEU A 282 -10.79 -2.26 -20.62
N GLY A 283 -10.16 -2.38 -21.79
CA GLY A 283 -10.85 -2.72 -23.02
C GLY A 283 -11.48 -4.12 -22.99
N GLN A 284 -10.73 -5.10 -22.49
CA GLN A 284 -11.23 -6.46 -22.29
C GLN A 284 -12.38 -6.53 -21.27
N LYS A 285 -12.30 -5.74 -20.18
CA LYS A 285 -13.37 -5.63 -19.18
C LYS A 285 -14.64 -5.02 -19.76
N VAL A 286 -14.54 -3.90 -20.48
CA VAL A 286 -15.68 -3.26 -21.17
C VAL A 286 -16.32 -4.21 -22.17
N GLY A 287 -15.51 -4.89 -23.00
CA GLY A 287 -16.02 -5.84 -23.98
C GLY A 287 -16.73 -7.02 -23.31
N PHE A 288 -16.12 -7.61 -22.28
CA PHE A 288 -16.71 -8.71 -21.53
C PHE A 288 -18.03 -8.31 -20.85
N THR A 289 -18.07 -7.18 -20.14
CA THR A 289 -19.28 -6.76 -19.43
C THR A 289 -20.38 -6.30 -20.35
N ALA A 290 -20.08 -5.80 -21.56
CA ALA A 290 -21.10 -5.55 -22.58
C ALA A 290 -21.84 -6.85 -22.97
N LEU A 291 -21.10 -7.95 -23.20
CA LEU A 291 -21.70 -9.24 -23.51
C LEU A 291 -22.44 -9.83 -22.30
N LEU A 292 -21.85 -9.74 -21.12
CA LEU A 292 -22.46 -10.26 -19.88
C LEU A 292 -23.76 -9.52 -19.56
N LYS A 293 -23.80 -8.19 -19.75
CA LYS A 293 -25.01 -7.39 -19.57
C LYS A 293 -26.13 -7.87 -20.51
N ALA A 294 -25.82 -8.14 -21.78
CA ALA A 294 -26.81 -8.67 -22.72
C ALA A 294 -27.39 -10.02 -22.26
N VAL A 295 -26.55 -10.88 -21.66
CA VAL A 295 -27.02 -12.12 -21.03
C VAL A 295 -27.92 -11.83 -19.84
N ARG A 296 -27.51 -10.92 -18.95
CA ARG A 296 -28.24 -10.51 -17.75
C ARG A 296 -29.62 -9.95 -18.06
N ASP A 297 -29.72 -9.03 -19.02
CA ASP A 297 -30.99 -8.41 -19.40
C ASP A 297 -32.03 -9.44 -19.90
N ASN A 298 -31.57 -10.57 -20.44
CA ASN A 298 -32.43 -11.68 -20.88
C ASN A 298 -32.61 -12.79 -19.83
N ASN A 299 -31.84 -12.76 -18.74
CA ASN A 299 -31.85 -13.76 -17.66
C ASN A 299 -31.78 -13.06 -16.29
N PRO A 300 -32.77 -12.21 -15.94
CA PRO A 300 -32.67 -11.31 -14.79
C PRO A 300 -32.62 -12.01 -13.43
N GLU A 301 -33.04 -13.27 -13.35
CA GLU A 301 -33.02 -14.07 -12.12
C GLU A 301 -31.72 -14.87 -11.95
N ALA A 302 -30.83 -14.84 -12.95
CA ALA A 302 -29.58 -15.61 -12.92
C ALA A 302 -28.49 -14.87 -12.14
N ASN A 303 -27.75 -15.60 -11.31
CA ASN A 303 -26.57 -15.06 -10.63
C ASN A 303 -25.35 -15.00 -11.56
N PHE A 304 -24.29 -14.32 -11.14
CA PHE A 304 -23.09 -14.10 -11.94
C PHE A 304 -22.46 -15.41 -12.46
N SER A 305 -22.43 -16.48 -11.65
CA SER A 305 -21.94 -17.79 -12.08
C SER A 305 -22.80 -18.42 -13.19
N GLU A 306 -24.11 -18.24 -13.16
CA GLU A 306 -25.03 -18.72 -14.19
C GLU A 306 -24.91 -17.87 -15.46
N LEU A 307 -24.84 -16.55 -15.32
CA LEU A 307 -24.68 -15.61 -16.44
C LEU A 307 -23.39 -15.88 -17.23
N THR A 308 -22.28 -16.08 -16.54
CA THR A 308 -20.98 -16.41 -17.17
C THR A 308 -20.99 -17.78 -17.86
N ALA A 309 -21.73 -18.75 -17.31
CA ALA A 309 -21.91 -20.06 -17.93
C ALA A 309 -22.71 -19.95 -19.23
N ILE A 310 -23.85 -19.24 -19.21
CA ILE A 310 -24.68 -19.00 -20.39
C ILE A 310 -23.88 -18.27 -21.47
N LEU A 311 -23.13 -17.22 -21.09
CA LEU A 311 -22.27 -16.49 -22.02
C LEU A 311 -21.24 -17.43 -22.67
N SER A 312 -20.59 -18.27 -21.87
CA SER A 312 -19.59 -19.22 -22.36
C SER A 312 -20.19 -20.24 -23.34
N GLU A 313 -21.41 -20.72 -23.12
CA GLU A 313 -22.11 -21.62 -24.04
C GLU A 313 -22.45 -20.94 -25.36
N ILE A 314 -22.95 -19.72 -25.32
CA ILE A 314 -23.25 -18.91 -26.51
C ILE A 314 -21.98 -18.67 -27.34
N LEU A 315 -20.88 -18.28 -26.69
CA LEU A 315 -19.60 -18.04 -27.35
C LEU A 315 -18.99 -19.33 -27.94
N ALA A 316 -19.31 -20.49 -27.38
CA ALA A 316 -18.95 -21.80 -27.94
C ALA A 316 -19.84 -22.24 -29.12
N GLY A 317 -20.85 -21.45 -29.50
CA GLY A 317 -21.79 -21.75 -30.58
C GLY A 317 -22.94 -22.67 -30.17
N ASN A 318 -23.13 -22.93 -28.87
CA ASN A 318 -24.21 -23.78 -28.35
C ASN A 318 -25.52 -23.00 -28.24
N VAL A 319 -26.06 -22.57 -29.39
CA VAL A 319 -27.35 -21.88 -29.46
C VAL A 319 -28.47 -22.91 -29.60
N THR A 320 -29.39 -22.90 -28.64
CA THR A 320 -30.60 -23.71 -28.60
C THR A 320 -31.83 -22.82 -28.78
N ALA A 321 -33.01 -23.43 -28.95
CA ALA A 321 -34.26 -22.66 -28.99
C ALA A 321 -34.54 -21.90 -27.67
N GLU A 322 -33.91 -22.30 -26.56
CA GLU A 322 -34.12 -21.71 -25.23
C GLU A 322 -33.27 -20.44 -25.01
N ASN A 323 -32.10 -20.34 -25.65
CA ASN A 323 -31.19 -19.19 -25.51
C ASN A 323 -31.02 -18.36 -26.81
N GLU A 324 -31.82 -18.60 -27.85
CA GLU A 324 -31.71 -17.92 -29.14
C GLU A 324 -31.84 -16.39 -29.03
N ALA A 325 -32.77 -15.90 -28.21
CA ALA A 325 -32.95 -14.46 -27.97
C ALA A 325 -31.75 -13.85 -27.25
N THR A 326 -31.23 -14.53 -26.21
CA THR A 326 -30.00 -14.14 -25.51
C THR A 326 -28.80 -14.11 -26.45
N ALA A 327 -28.65 -15.12 -27.31
CA ALA A 327 -27.57 -15.18 -28.29
C ALA A 327 -27.64 -14.02 -29.31
N ALA A 328 -28.84 -13.64 -29.75
CA ALA A 328 -29.03 -12.48 -30.61
C ALA A 328 -28.64 -11.17 -29.91
N ALA A 329 -29.02 -10.98 -28.64
CA ALA A 329 -28.64 -9.82 -27.84
C ALA A 329 -27.11 -9.75 -27.61
N VAL A 330 -26.46 -10.88 -27.34
CA VAL A 330 -24.99 -10.97 -27.22
C VAL A 330 -24.32 -10.58 -28.53
N ALA A 331 -24.84 -11.02 -29.67
CA ALA A 331 -24.29 -10.64 -30.98
C ALA A 331 -24.44 -9.14 -31.28
N GLU A 332 -25.56 -8.53 -30.89
CA GLU A 332 -25.78 -7.08 -31.00
C GLU A 332 -24.82 -6.29 -30.11
N ALA A 333 -24.68 -6.68 -28.83
CA ALA A 333 -23.73 -6.07 -27.92
C ALA A 333 -22.28 -6.17 -28.44
N GLY A 334 -21.88 -7.33 -28.97
CA GLY A 334 -20.57 -7.52 -29.58
C GLY A 334 -20.33 -6.71 -30.86
N ALA A 335 -21.39 -6.34 -31.59
CA ALA A 335 -21.29 -5.45 -32.75
C ALA A 335 -21.10 -3.98 -32.36
N ILE A 336 -21.54 -3.57 -31.16
CA ILE A 336 -21.32 -2.23 -30.61
C ILE A 336 -19.95 -2.17 -29.93
N ALA A 337 -19.70 -3.08 -28.98
CA ALA A 337 -18.49 -3.14 -28.15
C ALA A 337 -17.33 -3.87 -28.84
N THR A 338 -17.02 -3.47 -30.09
CA THR A 338 -15.84 -3.99 -30.80
C THR A 338 -14.55 -3.43 -30.19
N GLU A 339 -13.45 -4.17 -30.28
CA GLU A 339 -12.12 -3.72 -29.80
C GLU A 339 -11.75 -2.32 -30.33
N ALA A 340 -12.04 -2.04 -31.60
CA ALA A 340 -11.77 -0.74 -32.22
C ALA A 340 -12.66 0.40 -31.66
N ALA A 341 -13.95 0.13 -31.41
CA ALA A 341 -14.87 1.09 -30.83
C ALA A 341 -14.48 1.40 -29.37
N ILE A 342 -14.17 0.36 -28.59
CA ILE A 342 -13.70 0.49 -27.21
C ILE A 342 -12.38 1.27 -27.15
N GLY A 343 -11.41 0.94 -28.00
CA GLY A 343 -10.14 1.69 -28.09
C GLY A 343 -10.35 3.18 -28.39
N THR A 344 -11.32 3.50 -29.27
CA THR A 344 -11.70 4.89 -29.56
C THR A 344 -12.36 5.58 -28.36
N ALA A 345 -13.22 4.86 -27.64
CA ALA A 345 -13.88 5.37 -26.43
C ALA A 345 -12.86 5.68 -25.32
N ILE A 346 -11.89 4.79 -25.10
CA ILE A 346 -10.81 5.00 -24.13
C ILE A 346 -9.96 6.22 -24.52
N GLN A 347 -9.55 6.34 -25.78
CA GLN A 347 -8.79 7.52 -26.24
C GLN A 347 -9.57 8.82 -26.05
N THR A 348 -10.89 8.80 -26.30
CA THR A 348 -11.77 9.95 -26.08
C THR A 348 -11.83 10.31 -24.60
N ALA A 349 -11.96 9.31 -23.71
CA ALA A 349 -12.00 9.52 -22.27
C ALA A 349 -10.69 10.12 -21.71
N VAL A 350 -9.53 9.73 -22.26
CA VAL A 350 -8.24 10.38 -21.95
C VAL A 350 -8.24 11.84 -22.41
N ALA A 351 -8.63 12.10 -23.66
CA ALA A 351 -8.61 13.44 -24.24
C ALA A 351 -9.59 14.41 -23.55
N SER A 352 -10.70 13.90 -22.99
CA SER A 352 -11.67 14.70 -22.24
C SER A 352 -11.35 14.81 -20.74
N GLY A 353 -10.27 14.18 -20.25
CA GLY A 353 -9.88 14.21 -18.84
C GLY A 353 -10.72 13.31 -17.92
N ASN A 354 -11.51 12.39 -18.47
CA ASN A 354 -12.28 11.41 -17.69
C ASN A 354 -11.40 10.26 -17.17
N ILE A 355 -10.22 10.05 -17.76
CA ILE A 355 -9.18 9.18 -17.22
C ILE A 355 -8.07 10.07 -16.65
N PRO A 356 -7.93 10.17 -15.32
CA PRO A 356 -6.92 11.04 -14.71
C PRO A 356 -5.52 10.46 -14.84
N PHE A 357 -4.53 11.35 -14.89
CA PHE A 357 -3.10 11.04 -14.81
C PHE A 357 -2.33 12.24 -14.24
N PRO A 358 -1.12 12.04 -13.68
CA PRO A 358 -0.24 13.13 -13.29
C PRO A 358 0.10 14.03 -14.46
N THR A 359 -0.09 15.33 -14.29
CA THR A 359 0.25 16.34 -15.29
C THR A 359 0.49 17.66 -14.58
N THR A 360 1.06 18.65 -15.28
CA THR A 360 1.24 20.01 -14.77
C THR A 360 -0.07 20.58 -14.25
N ARG A 361 -0.03 21.12 -13.03
CA ARG A 361 -1.19 21.65 -12.31
C ARG A 361 -1.14 23.17 -12.18
N PRO A 362 -2.31 23.83 -12.04
CA PRO A 362 -2.36 25.23 -11.67
C PRO A 362 -1.61 25.45 -10.35
N SER A 363 -0.74 26.45 -10.31
CA SER A 363 -0.01 26.82 -9.11
C SER A 363 0.06 28.34 -8.97
N PHE A 364 0.15 28.82 -7.73
CA PHE A 364 0.26 30.24 -7.45
C PHE A 364 1.10 30.46 -6.18
N PHE A 365 2.17 31.25 -6.31
CA PHE A 365 3.00 31.67 -5.19
C PHE A 365 2.59 33.06 -4.70
N TYR A 366 2.04 33.15 -3.49
CA TYR A 366 1.54 34.39 -2.89
C TYR A 366 2.64 35.19 -2.19
N SER A 367 3.65 34.50 -1.67
CA SER A 367 4.88 35.09 -1.15
C SER A 367 6.06 34.61 -2.01
N LYS A 368 6.80 35.53 -2.62
CA LYS A 368 7.85 35.19 -3.59
C LYS A 368 9.18 35.84 -3.23
N ASP A 369 10.26 35.09 -3.42
CA ASP A 369 11.65 35.55 -3.31
C ASP A 369 11.94 36.34 -2.02
N GLN A 370 11.39 35.87 -0.89
CA GLN A 370 11.63 36.48 0.40
C GLN A 370 12.95 35.95 0.99
N PRO A 371 13.73 36.76 1.69
CA PRO A 371 14.97 36.28 2.31
C PRO A 371 14.68 35.28 3.44
N ALA A 372 15.30 34.10 3.39
CA ALA A 372 15.11 33.06 4.41
C ALA A 372 15.55 33.50 5.82
N THR A 373 16.38 34.55 5.92
CA THR A 373 16.79 35.16 7.20
C THR A 373 15.65 35.79 7.99
N GLU A 374 14.51 36.08 7.34
CA GLU A 374 13.34 36.68 8.00
C GLU A 374 12.37 35.64 8.58
N LEU A 375 12.54 34.35 8.24
CA LEU A 375 11.77 33.27 8.86
C LEU A 375 11.97 33.27 10.38
N ALA A 376 10.88 33.17 11.14
CA ALA A 376 10.89 33.37 12.58
C ALA A 376 11.92 32.47 13.30
N THR A 377 11.97 31.17 12.96
CA THR A 377 12.96 30.23 13.47
C THR A 377 14.39 30.70 13.19
N ILE A 378 14.72 31.04 11.94
CA ILE A 378 16.07 31.46 11.52
C ILE A 378 16.49 32.77 12.16
N LYS A 379 15.56 33.73 12.25
CA LYS A 379 15.79 35.04 12.87
C LYS A 379 16.18 34.89 14.34
N SER A 380 15.57 33.93 15.05
CA SER A 380 15.81 33.66 16.48
C SER A 380 17.17 33.02 16.77
N LEU A 381 17.82 32.38 15.78
CA LEU A 381 19.11 31.73 15.96
C LEU A 381 20.22 32.74 16.34
N PRO A 382 21.19 32.34 17.19
CA PRO A 382 22.26 33.21 17.66
C PRO A 382 23.19 33.65 16.51
N SER A 383 23.88 34.78 16.72
CA SER A 383 24.91 35.24 15.77
C SER A 383 26.05 34.21 15.68
N GLY A 384 26.48 33.90 14.45
CA GLY A 384 27.51 32.88 14.19
C GLY A 384 26.96 31.45 14.01
N ASN A 385 25.65 31.23 14.15
CA ASN A 385 25.03 29.95 13.80
C ASN A 385 25.16 29.68 12.28
N GLY A 386 25.57 28.46 11.91
CA GLY A 386 25.82 28.08 10.52
C GLY A 386 24.58 28.10 9.61
N ILE A 387 23.41 27.70 10.13
CA ILE A 387 22.14 27.71 9.38
C ILE A 387 21.74 29.16 9.10
N LYS A 388 21.86 30.04 10.09
CA LYS A 388 21.59 31.48 9.91
C LYS A 388 22.52 32.13 8.89
N ALA A 389 23.78 31.69 8.83
CA ALA A 389 24.71 32.14 7.80
C ALA A 389 24.33 31.62 6.40
N ALA A 390 23.95 30.34 6.29
CA ALA A 390 23.47 29.75 5.03
C ALA A 390 22.19 30.44 4.52
N ALA A 391 21.25 30.77 5.40
CA ALA A 391 20.01 31.45 5.06
C ALA A 391 20.20 32.82 4.37
N ALA A 392 21.35 33.48 4.55
CA ALA A 392 21.65 34.72 3.86
C ALA A 392 21.80 34.54 2.33
N ALA A 393 22.10 33.32 1.88
CA ALA A 393 22.24 32.93 0.47
C ALA A 393 20.99 32.26 -0.10
N VAL A 394 19.88 32.23 0.65
CA VAL A 394 18.66 31.48 0.32
C VAL A 394 17.44 32.39 0.35
N SER A 395 16.60 32.25 -0.66
CA SER A 395 15.25 32.81 -0.70
C SER A 395 14.21 31.73 -0.40
N VAL A 396 13.05 32.16 0.09
CA VAL A 396 11.88 31.34 0.35
C VAL A 396 10.69 31.91 -0.40
N SER A 397 9.95 31.03 -1.08
CA SER A 397 8.66 31.34 -1.69
C SER A 397 7.60 30.39 -1.13
N GLN A 398 6.41 30.92 -0.86
CA GLN A 398 5.25 30.19 -0.37
C GLN A 398 4.12 30.30 -1.39
N GLY A 399 3.48 29.18 -1.66
CA GLY A 399 2.47 29.09 -2.69
C GLY A 399 1.49 27.95 -2.46
N SER A 400 0.73 27.65 -3.49
CA SER A 400 -0.15 26.49 -3.53
C SER A 400 -0.23 25.89 -4.93
N ILE A 401 -0.56 24.62 -4.99
CA ILE A 401 -0.77 23.81 -6.18
C ILE A 401 -2.15 23.18 -6.12
N VAL A 402 -2.91 23.24 -7.23
CA VAL A 402 -4.25 22.66 -7.29
C VAL A 402 -4.18 21.20 -7.72
N LEU A 403 -4.61 20.30 -6.82
CA LEU A 403 -4.50 18.85 -6.99
C LEU A 403 -5.88 18.20 -7.09
N PRO A 404 -6.05 17.17 -7.95
CA PRO A 404 -7.24 16.34 -7.91
C PRO A 404 -7.24 15.56 -6.59
N TYR A 405 -8.38 15.59 -5.92
CA TYR A 405 -8.56 14.96 -4.62
C TYR A 405 -9.64 13.90 -4.72
N TYR A 406 -9.28 12.69 -4.34
CA TYR A 406 -10.09 11.48 -4.45
C TYR A 406 -10.61 11.03 -3.08
N GLN A 407 -10.01 11.55 -2.02
CA GLN A 407 -10.49 11.39 -0.65
C GLN A 407 -11.70 12.30 -0.36
N PRO A 408 -12.50 11.98 0.67
CA PRO A 408 -13.55 12.85 1.16
C PRO A 408 -13.06 14.27 1.47
N ILE A 409 -13.79 15.27 0.98
CA ILE A 409 -13.57 16.69 1.29
C ILE A 409 -14.65 17.12 2.28
N PRO A 410 -14.32 17.57 3.51
CA PRO A 410 -15.33 17.88 4.52
C PRO A 410 -16.37 18.90 4.07
N ALA A 411 -15.98 19.89 3.27
CA ALA A 411 -16.89 20.89 2.71
C ALA A 411 -17.94 20.29 1.75
N VAL A 412 -17.69 19.10 1.20
CA VAL A 412 -18.57 18.39 0.26
C VAL A 412 -19.34 17.27 0.97
N SER A 413 -18.67 16.49 1.83
CA SER A 413 -19.20 15.24 2.39
C SER A 413 -19.38 15.24 3.91
N GLY A 414 -19.06 16.32 4.62
CA GLY A 414 -19.03 16.36 6.08
C GLY A 414 -17.73 15.78 6.66
N GLY A 415 -17.43 16.16 7.91
CA GLY A 415 -16.18 15.79 8.60
C GLY A 415 -16.06 14.31 8.96
N ASP A 416 -17.17 13.65 9.30
CA ASP A 416 -17.18 12.21 9.64
C ASP A 416 -16.66 11.35 8.50
N ALA A 417 -16.90 11.76 7.26
CA ALA A 417 -16.41 11.07 6.08
C ALA A 417 -14.87 10.95 6.02
N LEU A 418 -14.12 11.81 6.71
CA LEU A 418 -12.65 11.73 6.78
C LEU A 418 -12.16 10.42 7.42
N VAL A 419 -12.97 9.83 8.30
CA VAL A 419 -12.61 8.58 9.00
C VAL A 419 -13.47 7.39 8.59
N GLU A 420 -14.60 7.61 7.91
CA GLU A 420 -15.58 6.55 7.57
C GLU A 420 -15.46 6.02 6.13
N ARG A 421 -14.78 6.74 5.22
CA ARG A 421 -14.71 6.35 3.80
C ARG A 421 -13.30 6.45 3.22
N GLY A 422 -13.04 5.66 2.19
CA GLY A 422 -11.90 5.79 1.27
C GLY A 422 -12.34 6.24 -0.12
N TRP A 423 -11.49 5.99 -1.12
CA TRP A 423 -11.76 6.27 -2.52
C TRP A 423 -12.93 5.44 -3.06
N GLN A 424 -13.69 6.03 -3.98
CA GLN A 424 -14.82 5.37 -4.66
C GLN A 424 -14.53 5.23 -6.15
N GLY A 425 -15.02 4.18 -6.79
CA GLY A 425 -14.85 3.97 -8.23
C GLY A 425 -15.57 5.03 -9.07
N ASP A 426 -14.94 5.41 -10.20
CA ASP A 426 -15.45 6.44 -11.10
C ASP A 426 -16.59 5.95 -12.01
N THR A 427 -17.83 6.21 -11.59
CA THR A 427 -19.02 5.96 -12.42
C THR A 427 -19.23 7.00 -13.53
N ASN A 428 -18.55 8.15 -13.49
CA ASN A 428 -18.57 9.11 -14.60
C ASN A 428 -17.73 8.60 -15.77
N LEU A 429 -16.62 7.92 -15.50
CA LEU A 429 -15.84 7.22 -16.53
C LEU A 429 -16.68 6.15 -17.24
N GLU A 430 -17.42 5.33 -16.47
CA GLU A 430 -18.38 4.35 -17.01
C GLU A 430 -19.41 5.01 -17.95
N ALA A 431 -20.01 6.11 -17.52
CA ALA A 431 -20.98 6.85 -18.31
C ALA A 431 -20.36 7.44 -19.59
N ALA A 432 -19.14 8.00 -19.50
CA ALA A 432 -18.44 8.57 -20.63
C ALA A 432 -18.07 7.52 -21.70
N LEU A 433 -17.63 6.34 -21.27
CA LEU A 433 -17.33 5.23 -22.16
C LEU A 433 -18.60 4.72 -22.85
N ASN A 434 -19.70 4.56 -22.11
CA ASN A 434 -21.00 4.19 -22.69
C ASN A 434 -21.49 5.21 -23.72
N GLU A 435 -21.41 6.51 -23.40
CA GLU A 435 -21.80 7.59 -24.31
C GLU A 435 -20.97 7.57 -25.61
N SER A 436 -19.67 7.22 -25.50
CA SER A 436 -18.81 7.08 -26.67
C SER A 436 -19.08 5.83 -27.50
N LEU A 437 -19.55 4.73 -26.89
CA LEU A 437 -19.86 3.48 -27.58
C LEU A 437 -21.21 3.56 -28.30
N SER A 438 -22.25 3.98 -27.58
CA SER A 438 -23.61 4.14 -28.11
C SER A 438 -24.36 5.20 -27.31
N SER A 439 -24.34 6.44 -27.82
CA SER A 439 -24.96 7.61 -27.20
C SER A 439 -26.37 7.32 -26.65
N GLY A 440 -26.60 7.70 -25.39
CA GLY A 440 -27.88 7.51 -24.69
C GLY A 440 -28.24 6.06 -24.35
N THR A 441 -27.32 5.10 -24.48
CA THR A 441 -27.54 3.68 -24.18
C THR A 441 -26.48 3.14 -23.22
N THR A 442 -26.92 2.39 -22.21
CA THR A 442 -26.02 1.61 -21.35
C THR A 442 -25.64 0.31 -22.06
N THR A 443 -24.53 0.34 -22.80
CA THR A 443 -23.96 -0.80 -23.52
C THR A 443 -23.32 -1.80 -22.56
N PHE A 444 -22.67 -1.31 -21.50
CA PHE A 444 -22.01 -2.12 -20.48
C PHE A 444 -22.13 -1.47 -19.10
N GLU A 445 -21.91 -2.27 -18.07
CA GLU A 445 -21.75 -1.82 -16.68
C GLU A 445 -20.51 -2.52 -16.11
N PHE A 446 -19.67 -1.81 -15.36
CA PHE A 446 -18.61 -2.45 -14.60
C PHE A 446 -19.20 -3.34 -13.52
N LEU A 447 -18.46 -4.39 -13.17
CA LEU A 447 -18.83 -5.27 -12.08
C LEU A 447 -18.75 -4.49 -10.77
N ARG A 448 -19.71 -4.77 -9.88
CA ARG A 448 -19.90 -4.10 -8.59
C ARG A 448 -19.96 -5.15 -7.48
N ASP A 449 -19.71 -4.72 -6.26
CA ASP A 449 -20.01 -5.53 -5.08
C ASP A 449 -21.54 -5.68 -4.93
N ARG A 450 -21.96 -6.63 -4.09
CA ARG A 450 -23.36 -6.95 -3.76
C ARG A 450 -24.16 -5.72 -3.29
N ASP A 451 -23.51 -4.76 -2.62
CA ASP A 451 -24.16 -3.53 -2.18
C ASP A 451 -24.30 -2.46 -3.29
N GLY A 452 -23.81 -2.76 -4.51
CA GLY A 452 -23.83 -1.90 -5.68
C GLY A 452 -22.65 -0.93 -5.77
N THR A 453 -21.72 -0.96 -4.82
CA THR A 453 -20.53 -0.11 -4.84
C THR A 453 -19.55 -0.54 -5.93
N LEU A 454 -18.84 0.44 -6.48
CA LEU A 454 -17.75 0.21 -7.42
C LEU A 454 -16.44 0.47 -6.67
N ASN A 455 -15.69 -0.60 -6.43
CA ASN A 455 -14.47 -0.56 -5.63
C ASN A 455 -13.27 -0.09 -6.45
N VAL A 456 -12.33 0.58 -5.78
CA VAL A 456 -11.03 0.97 -6.38
C VAL A 456 -9.96 -0.04 -6.00
N ASN A 457 -9.65 -0.93 -6.93
CA ASN A 457 -8.72 -2.04 -6.74
C ASN A 457 -8.08 -2.44 -8.09
N SER A 458 -7.31 -3.53 -8.12
CA SER A 458 -6.65 -4.03 -9.33
C SER A 458 -7.60 -4.44 -10.46
N ASN A 459 -8.89 -4.73 -10.17
CA ASN A 459 -9.90 -5.02 -11.20
C ASN A 459 -10.48 -3.74 -11.81
N PHE A 460 -10.60 -2.67 -11.03
CA PHE A 460 -11.04 -1.35 -11.48
C PHE A 460 -10.24 -0.22 -10.79
N PRO A 461 -9.15 0.25 -11.41
CA PRO A 461 -8.18 1.14 -10.75
C PRO A 461 -8.50 2.63 -10.88
N TYR A 462 -9.72 3.02 -11.26
CA TYR A 462 -10.07 4.41 -11.55
C TYR A 462 -10.93 5.02 -10.42
N PRO A 463 -10.35 5.85 -9.54
CA PRO A 463 -11.08 6.54 -8.49
C PRO A 463 -11.81 7.77 -9.03
N LYS A 464 -12.99 8.04 -8.48
CA LYS A 464 -13.78 9.24 -8.69
C LYS A 464 -13.07 10.45 -8.08
N ILE A 465 -12.94 11.52 -8.85
CA ILE A 465 -12.50 12.83 -8.32
C ILE A 465 -13.64 13.43 -7.48
N GLU A 466 -13.42 13.65 -6.18
CA GLU A 466 -14.37 14.32 -5.28
C GLU A 466 -14.32 15.84 -5.43
N GLY A 467 -13.16 16.38 -5.81
CA GLY A 467 -12.96 17.79 -6.12
C GLY A 467 -11.50 18.13 -6.40
N GLN A 468 -11.21 19.40 -6.66
CA GLN A 468 -9.85 19.94 -6.72
C GLN A 468 -9.54 20.67 -5.41
N VAL A 469 -8.31 20.56 -4.93
CA VAL A 469 -7.87 21.16 -3.66
C VAL A 469 -6.59 21.95 -3.88
N ALA A 470 -6.55 23.22 -3.45
CA ALA A 470 -5.32 24.01 -3.46
C ALA A 470 -4.48 23.66 -2.21
N ALA A 471 -3.45 22.83 -2.41
CA ALA A 471 -2.53 22.39 -1.36
C ALA A 471 -1.34 23.36 -1.24
N PRO A 472 -0.92 23.74 -0.03
CA PRO A 472 0.19 24.64 0.18
C PRO A 472 1.54 24.00 -0.15
N VAL A 473 2.45 24.79 -0.71
CA VAL A 473 3.83 24.41 -1.02
C VAL A 473 4.80 25.50 -0.56
N VAL A 474 6.00 25.11 -0.18
CA VAL A 474 7.11 26.04 0.13
C VAL A 474 8.34 25.66 -0.70
N ALA A 475 9.06 26.65 -1.21
CA ALA A 475 10.29 26.49 -1.94
C ALA A 475 11.43 27.26 -1.26
N TYR A 476 12.55 26.59 -0.97
CA TYR A 476 13.81 27.19 -0.53
C TYR A 476 14.81 27.09 -1.67
N PHE A 477 15.39 28.20 -2.13
CA PHE A 477 16.25 28.20 -3.31
C PHE A 477 17.40 29.21 -3.20
N PRO A 478 18.53 28.98 -3.89
CA PRO A 478 19.66 29.91 -3.87
C PRO A 478 19.26 31.27 -4.41
N ASN A 479 19.78 32.33 -3.79
CA ASN A 479 19.60 33.71 -4.27
C ASN A 479 20.93 34.34 -4.70
N ALA A 480 20.87 35.55 -5.25
CA ALA A 480 22.03 36.26 -5.79
C ALA A 480 23.10 36.66 -4.75
N ALA A 481 22.83 36.53 -3.45
CA ALA A 481 23.81 36.79 -2.40
C ALA A 481 24.71 35.57 -2.11
N GLY A 482 24.35 34.38 -2.60
CA GLY A 482 25.10 33.14 -2.49
C GLY A 482 26.22 32.98 -3.53
N THR A 483 26.85 31.80 -3.53
CA THR A 483 27.86 31.41 -4.53
C THR A 483 27.29 30.65 -5.72
N CYS A 484 26.02 30.29 -5.68
CA CYS A 484 25.34 29.59 -6.77
C CYS A 484 25.08 30.53 -7.95
N GLU A 485 25.34 30.06 -9.18
CA GLU A 485 25.03 30.82 -10.40
C GLU A 485 23.54 30.75 -10.78
N GLY A 486 22.76 29.92 -10.09
CA GLY A 486 21.32 29.71 -10.29
C GLY A 486 20.86 28.41 -9.63
N ILE A 487 19.62 28.00 -9.94
CA ILE A 487 19.06 26.70 -9.54
C ILE A 487 19.59 25.65 -10.54
N SER A 488 20.22 24.60 -10.02
CA SER A 488 20.85 23.53 -10.81
C SER A 488 20.08 22.21 -10.80
N GLY A 489 19.07 22.10 -9.93
CA GLY A 489 18.22 20.94 -9.75
C GLY A 489 17.14 21.23 -8.70
N VAL A 490 16.20 20.30 -8.57
CA VAL A 490 15.09 20.40 -7.62
C VAL A 490 15.10 19.19 -6.71
N THR A 491 14.89 19.40 -5.42
CA THR A 491 14.68 18.35 -4.43
C THR A 491 13.28 18.47 -3.86
N ILE A 492 12.45 17.45 -4.08
CA ILE A 492 11.16 17.35 -3.39
C ILE A 492 11.42 16.79 -2.00
N PHE A 493 10.85 17.43 -0.97
CA PHE A 493 10.96 17.02 0.43
C PHE A 493 9.59 16.63 0.98
N GLN A 494 9.46 15.42 1.54
CA GLN A 494 8.25 14.95 2.21
C GLN A 494 8.50 14.68 3.70
N HIS A 495 7.68 15.31 4.55
CA HIS A 495 7.78 15.24 6.02
C HIS A 495 7.15 13.96 6.61
N GLY A 496 7.43 13.69 7.89
CA GLY A 496 6.89 12.58 8.68
C GLY A 496 5.48 12.82 9.27
N ILE A 497 4.90 11.81 9.90
CA ILE A 497 3.47 11.79 10.30
C ILE A 497 3.04 12.80 11.37
N GLY A 498 3.92 13.09 12.34
CA GLY A 498 3.57 13.95 13.48
C GLY A 498 3.86 15.43 13.26
N VAL A 499 4.25 15.80 12.04
CA VAL A 499 4.81 17.12 11.71
C VAL A 499 4.20 17.62 10.41
N ASP A 500 4.76 18.68 9.84
CA ASP A 500 4.22 19.42 8.71
C ASP A 500 5.35 20.00 7.84
N ARG A 501 5.02 20.58 6.70
CA ARG A 501 5.98 21.11 5.72
C ARG A 501 7.02 22.07 6.30
N SER A 502 6.77 22.73 7.44
CA SER A 502 7.74 23.62 8.08
C SER A 502 9.04 22.94 8.47
N VAL A 503 9.03 21.62 8.72
CA VAL A 503 10.24 20.88 9.11
C VAL A 503 11.25 20.72 7.98
N SER A 504 10.86 21.03 6.74
CA SER A 504 11.78 21.12 5.60
C SER A 504 12.71 22.33 5.69
N MET A 505 12.44 23.31 6.57
CA MET A 505 13.14 24.60 6.62
C MET A 505 14.64 24.48 6.86
N LEU A 506 15.06 23.77 7.90
CA LEU A 506 16.48 23.67 8.27
C LEU A 506 17.30 22.88 7.24
N PRO A 507 16.92 21.63 6.88
CA PRO A 507 17.64 20.90 5.84
C PRO A 507 17.51 21.60 4.48
N GLY A 508 16.34 22.16 4.15
CA GLY A 508 16.09 22.84 2.88
C GLY A 508 16.99 24.06 2.64
N ILE A 509 17.16 24.91 3.65
CA ILE A 509 18.09 26.06 3.58
C ILE A 509 19.53 25.59 3.39
N LEU A 510 19.97 24.56 4.13
CA LEU A 510 21.33 24.07 4.03
C LEU A 510 21.61 23.40 2.68
N LEU A 511 20.67 22.60 2.18
CA LEU A 511 20.76 21.98 0.87
C LEU A 511 20.79 23.05 -0.22
N ALA A 512 19.81 23.96 -0.25
CA ALA A 512 19.78 25.03 -1.24
C ALA A 512 21.09 25.83 -1.28
N ALA A 513 21.60 26.26 -0.13
CA ALA A 513 22.84 27.03 -0.05
C ALA A 513 24.09 26.26 -0.51
N LYS A 514 24.16 24.94 -0.28
CA LYS A 514 25.37 24.13 -0.51
C LYS A 514 25.38 23.40 -1.84
N THR A 515 24.22 23.00 -2.34
CA THR A 515 24.08 22.14 -3.53
C THR A 515 23.42 22.84 -4.70
N CYS A 516 23.08 24.13 -4.55
CA CYS A 516 22.42 24.94 -5.57
C CYS A 516 21.10 24.31 -6.07
N GLN A 517 20.38 23.62 -5.18
CA GLN A 517 19.08 22.99 -5.46
C GLN A 517 17.93 23.90 -4.98
N ALA A 518 16.81 23.87 -5.67
CA ALA A 518 15.54 24.33 -5.10
C ALA A 518 14.92 23.18 -4.30
N VAL A 519 14.67 23.38 -3.00
CA VAL A 519 14.00 22.39 -2.15
C VAL A 519 12.53 22.76 -2.03
N ILE A 520 11.64 21.89 -2.53
CA ILE A 520 10.19 22.10 -2.49
C ILE A 520 9.55 21.11 -1.54
N ALA A 521 8.74 21.59 -0.60
CA ALA A 521 7.97 20.74 0.31
C ALA A 521 6.46 20.98 0.15
N ILE A 522 5.69 19.91 0.31
CA ILE A 522 4.23 19.86 0.32
C ILE A 522 3.77 19.00 1.50
N ASP A 523 2.64 19.34 2.11
CA ASP A 523 2.09 18.51 3.18
C ASP A 523 1.47 17.22 2.64
N GLN A 524 1.54 16.14 3.42
CA GLN A 524 0.74 14.93 3.21
C GLN A 524 -0.76 15.24 3.30
N PRO A 525 -1.66 14.41 2.76
CA PRO A 525 -3.09 14.49 3.04
C PRO A 525 -3.36 14.52 4.56
N LEU A 526 -4.34 15.31 5.01
CA LEU A 526 -4.68 15.50 6.43
C LEU A 526 -3.57 16.14 7.31
N HIS A 527 -2.55 16.73 6.70
CA HIS A 527 -1.49 17.47 7.38
C HIS A 527 -1.47 18.95 6.96
N GLY A 528 -0.70 19.77 7.65
CA GLY A 528 -0.57 21.20 7.38
C GLY A 528 0.04 21.94 8.55
N LEU A 529 0.30 23.24 8.38
CA LEU A 529 0.74 24.10 9.48
C LEU A 529 -0.33 24.10 10.57
N ALA A 530 0.03 23.65 11.76
CA ALA A 530 -0.92 23.46 12.85
C ALA A 530 -0.29 23.75 14.22
N GLY A 531 -1.13 23.82 15.25
CA GLY A 531 -0.71 24.04 16.63
C GLY A 531 -0.37 25.50 16.95
N SER A 532 -0.14 25.79 18.23
CA SER A 532 0.00 27.18 18.73
C SER A 532 1.17 27.98 18.13
N THR A 533 2.13 27.30 17.52
CA THR A 533 3.28 27.87 16.81
C THR A 533 3.06 28.01 15.30
N LEU A 534 1.95 27.42 14.81
CA LEU A 534 1.53 27.21 13.41
C LEU A 534 2.63 26.59 12.55
N GLY A 535 2.87 25.32 12.83
CA GLY A 535 3.96 24.53 12.29
C GLY A 535 4.93 24.11 13.39
N THR A 536 5.53 22.95 13.18
CA THR A 536 6.59 22.41 14.03
C THR A 536 7.78 23.37 14.14
N LEU A 537 8.13 24.04 13.03
CA LEU A 537 9.09 25.14 12.99
C LEU A 537 8.42 26.46 12.58
N PRO A 538 8.32 27.46 13.48
CA PRO A 538 7.67 28.74 13.16
C PRO A 538 8.36 29.49 12.00
N GLY A 539 7.56 30.08 11.12
CA GLY A 539 8.07 31.04 10.13
C GLY A 539 7.42 30.96 8.75
N LEU A 540 6.57 29.96 8.51
CA LEU A 540 5.71 29.90 7.34
C LEU A 540 4.33 30.47 7.66
N ASP A 541 3.61 30.86 6.61
CA ASP A 541 2.26 31.40 6.66
C ASP A 541 1.24 30.31 6.28
N GLU A 542 0.15 30.25 7.04
CA GLU A 542 -1.03 29.44 6.72
C GLU A 542 -1.61 29.87 5.38
N LEU A 543 -2.00 28.92 4.54
CA LEU A 543 -2.68 29.22 3.28
C LEU A 543 -4.14 29.61 3.53
N THR A 544 -4.55 30.79 3.08
CA THR A 544 -5.94 31.26 3.12
C THR A 544 -6.51 31.52 1.73
N PRO A 545 -7.85 31.50 1.54
CA PRO A 545 -8.47 31.89 0.28
C PRO A 545 -8.06 33.30 -0.20
N GLU A 546 -7.80 34.23 0.73
CA GLU A 546 -7.35 35.58 0.45
C GLU A 546 -5.97 35.64 -0.25
N ASP A 547 -5.09 34.68 0.05
CA ASP A 547 -3.73 34.65 -0.49
C ASP A 547 -3.69 34.33 -1.98
N VAL A 548 -4.60 33.45 -2.45
CA VAL A 548 -4.70 33.05 -3.85
C VAL A 548 -5.66 33.93 -4.65
N GLY A 549 -6.64 34.56 -3.98
CA GLY A 549 -7.59 35.50 -4.59
C GLY A 549 -8.22 34.97 -5.89
N PRO A 550 -8.33 35.79 -6.95
CA PRO A 550 -8.95 35.37 -8.21
C PRO A 550 -8.10 34.40 -9.03
N ALA A 551 -6.86 34.08 -8.63
CA ALA A 551 -5.96 33.22 -9.40
C ALA A 551 -6.56 31.83 -9.65
N PHE A 552 -7.40 31.34 -8.71
CA PHE A 552 -8.06 30.04 -8.83
C PHE A 552 -9.59 30.10 -8.99
N GLU A 553 -10.20 31.29 -9.06
CA GLU A 553 -11.65 31.44 -9.27
C GLU A 553 -12.14 30.76 -10.57
N ALA A 554 -11.25 30.59 -11.55
CA ALA A 554 -11.56 29.96 -12.83
C ALA A 554 -11.22 28.46 -12.89
N VAL A 555 -10.65 27.87 -11.84
CA VAL A 555 -10.26 26.44 -11.85
C VAL A 555 -11.51 25.58 -11.67
N PRO A 556 -11.92 24.78 -12.68
CA PRO A 556 -13.13 23.97 -12.58
C PRO A 556 -13.02 22.93 -11.46
N GLY A 557 -14.05 22.84 -10.62
CA GLY A 557 -14.13 21.85 -9.56
C GLY A 557 -13.29 22.14 -8.32
N LEU A 558 -12.71 23.34 -8.17
CA LEU A 558 -12.06 23.76 -6.93
C LEU A 558 -13.05 23.73 -5.76
N ALA A 559 -12.77 22.87 -4.79
CA ALA A 559 -13.63 22.59 -3.65
C ALA A 559 -13.05 23.12 -2.33
N TYR A 560 -11.72 23.28 -2.23
CA TYR A 560 -11.08 23.74 -1.01
C TYR A 560 -9.76 24.48 -1.27
N ILE A 561 -9.48 25.51 -0.46
CA ILE A 561 -8.21 26.24 -0.37
C ILE A 561 -7.84 26.30 1.11
N GLY A 562 -6.67 25.81 1.47
CA GLY A 562 -6.14 25.89 2.84
C GLY A 562 -5.25 24.71 3.20
N GLU A 563 -4.92 24.62 4.48
CA GLU A 563 -4.16 23.51 5.06
C GLU A 563 -4.89 22.17 4.87
N ARG A 564 -4.14 21.09 4.59
CA ARG A 564 -4.75 19.82 4.13
C ARG A 564 -5.42 19.02 5.24
N HIS A 565 -5.30 19.45 6.50
CA HIS A 565 -6.11 18.95 7.61
C HIS A 565 -7.54 19.53 7.61
N PHE A 566 -7.88 20.48 6.73
CA PHE A 566 -9.22 21.07 6.57
C PHE A 566 -9.77 21.75 7.84
N ASN A 567 -8.90 22.20 8.74
CA ASN A 567 -9.24 22.57 10.13
C ASN A 567 -9.92 21.46 10.95
N TYR A 568 -9.69 20.18 10.65
CA TYR A 568 -10.12 19.06 11.45
C TYR A 568 -8.98 18.46 12.27
N THR A 569 -9.31 17.99 13.48
CA THR A 569 -8.39 17.27 14.37
C THR A 569 -9.12 16.11 15.05
N ASP A 570 -8.37 15.13 15.55
CA ASP A 570 -8.93 14.08 16.38
C ASP A 570 -9.27 14.60 17.79
N ALA A 571 -10.53 14.45 18.22
CA ALA A 571 -10.97 14.69 19.60
C ALA A 571 -10.68 13.50 20.54
N GLY A 572 -10.16 12.40 20.00
CA GLY A 572 -9.93 11.13 20.67
C GLY A 572 -10.73 10.00 20.00
N GLY A 573 -10.08 8.83 19.84
CA GLY A 573 -10.70 7.65 19.25
C GLY A 573 -11.06 7.83 17.77
N LEU A 574 -10.25 8.61 17.01
CA LEU A 574 -10.50 8.96 15.61
C LEU A 574 -11.86 9.64 15.42
N THR A 575 -12.19 10.59 16.29
CA THR A 575 -13.42 11.38 16.21
C THR A 575 -13.09 12.73 15.59
N PRO A 576 -13.42 12.96 14.31
CA PRO A 576 -13.09 14.21 13.65
C PRO A 576 -13.92 15.36 14.21
N ILE A 577 -13.24 16.42 14.67
CA ILE A 577 -13.88 17.68 15.07
C ILE A 577 -13.29 18.84 14.28
N SER A 578 -14.14 19.79 13.89
CA SER A 578 -13.68 21.06 13.30
C SER A 578 -13.13 21.95 14.41
N ALA A 579 -11.93 22.47 14.21
CA ALA A 579 -11.35 23.56 14.98
C ALA A 579 -11.73 24.91 14.34
N GLU A 580 -11.78 25.97 15.16
CA GLU A 580 -12.01 27.34 14.69
C GLU A 580 -10.74 27.97 14.10
N SER A 581 -9.57 27.37 14.36
CA SER A 581 -8.25 27.85 13.97
C SER A 581 -7.30 26.67 13.76
N ALA A 582 -6.41 26.76 12.77
CA ALA A 582 -5.33 25.79 12.57
C ALA A 582 -4.41 25.68 13.81
N ALA A 583 -4.37 26.73 14.65
CA ALA A 583 -3.59 26.72 15.89
C ALA A 583 -4.09 25.71 16.93
N ASP A 584 -5.35 25.27 16.82
CA ASP A 584 -5.98 24.28 17.69
C ASP A 584 -6.03 22.88 17.04
N VAL A 585 -5.40 22.70 15.88
CA VAL A 585 -5.30 21.42 15.16
C VAL A 585 -3.99 20.71 15.50
N THR A 586 -4.04 19.38 15.53
CA THR A 586 -2.84 18.54 15.48
C THR A 586 -2.69 17.96 14.07
N SER A 587 -1.63 18.37 13.35
CA SER A 587 -1.31 17.90 12.00
C SER A 587 -1.24 16.36 11.96
N GLY A 588 -1.88 15.74 10.97
CA GLY A 588 -1.85 14.28 10.77
C GLY A 588 -2.65 13.46 11.79
N SER A 589 -3.37 14.08 12.73
CA SER A 589 -4.05 13.36 13.82
C SER A 589 -5.12 12.35 13.36
N LEU A 590 -5.69 12.54 12.17
CA LEU A 590 -6.69 11.64 11.56
C LEU A 590 -6.11 10.73 10.45
N PHE A 591 -4.79 10.73 10.26
CA PHE A 591 -4.15 10.06 9.12
C PHE A 591 -4.14 8.53 9.25
N ILE A 592 -3.76 8.00 10.41
CA ILE A 592 -3.86 6.56 10.71
C ILE A 592 -5.31 6.26 11.05
N ASN A 593 -6.03 5.71 10.09
CA ASN A 593 -7.46 5.49 10.19
C ASN A 593 -7.80 4.00 10.38
N LEU A 594 -8.10 3.61 11.62
CA LEU A 594 -8.57 2.26 11.94
C LEU A 594 -10.10 2.09 11.81
N LYS A 595 -10.85 3.17 11.60
CA LYS A 595 -12.31 3.13 11.35
C LYS A 595 -12.62 2.81 9.88
N SER A 596 -11.71 3.15 8.97
CA SER A 596 -11.74 2.73 7.56
C SER A 596 -10.33 2.38 7.11
N LEU A 597 -10.07 1.08 6.92
CA LEU A 597 -8.77 0.59 6.47
C LEU A 597 -8.46 1.05 5.03
N GLN A 598 -9.50 1.14 4.20
CA GLN A 598 -9.44 1.75 2.87
C GLN A 598 -9.05 3.22 2.98
N GLY A 599 -9.67 3.98 3.89
CA GLY A 599 -9.31 5.38 4.16
C GLY A 599 -7.84 5.54 4.53
N ALA A 600 -7.29 4.67 5.38
CA ALA A 600 -5.86 4.68 5.72
C ALA A 600 -4.95 4.41 4.51
N ARG A 601 -5.26 3.39 3.69
CA ARG A 601 -4.55 3.13 2.43
C ARG A 601 -4.64 4.31 1.48
N ASP A 602 -5.82 4.87 1.33
CA ASP A 602 -6.10 5.91 0.35
C ASP A 602 -5.49 7.27 0.74
N ASN A 603 -5.21 7.49 2.03
CA ASN A 603 -4.41 8.64 2.49
C ASN A 603 -3.00 8.57 1.92
N LEU A 604 -2.40 7.36 1.89
CA LEU A 604 -1.11 7.14 1.25
C LEU A 604 -1.20 7.21 -0.28
N ARG A 605 -2.23 6.60 -0.90
CA ARG A 605 -2.42 6.70 -2.36
C ARG A 605 -2.54 8.16 -2.82
N GLN A 606 -3.30 8.98 -2.08
CA GLN A 606 -3.44 10.40 -2.38
C GLN A 606 -2.08 11.12 -2.27
N GLY A 607 -1.31 10.88 -1.21
CA GLY A 607 0.04 11.45 -1.06
C GLY A 607 0.98 11.09 -2.23
N VAL A 608 0.95 9.84 -2.70
CA VAL A 608 1.73 9.41 -3.88
C VAL A 608 1.30 10.18 -5.14
N LEU A 609 0.00 10.30 -5.40
CA LEU A 609 -0.49 11.05 -6.56
C LEU A 609 -0.18 12.54 -6.47
N ASP A 610 -0.20 13.13 -5.28
CA ASP A 610 0.17 14.53 -5.08
C ASP A 610 1.63 14.76 -5.43
N LEU A 611 2.53 13.86 -5.00
CA LEU A 611 3.95 13.90 -5.35
C LEU A 611 4.18 13.73 -6.86
N LEU A 612 3.46 12.82 -7.52
CA LEU A 612 3.53 12.68 -8.98
C LEU A 612 3.06 13.96 -9.69
N ASN A 613 1.96 14.57 -9.26
CA ASN A 613 1.47 15.84 -9.83
C ASN A 613 2.40 17.02 -9.53
N LEU A 614 3.01 17.07 -8.34
CA LEU A 614 4.02 18.06 -8.00
C LEU A 614 5.26 17.91 -8.89
N SER A 615 5.76 16.68 -9.06
CA SER A 615 6.91 16.39 -9.94
C SER A 615 6.62 16.75 -11.41
N ALA A 616 5.42 16.45 -11.90
CA ALA A 616 4.95 16.87 -13.23
C ALA A 616 4.91 18.40 -13.36
N SER A 617 4.50 19.11 -12.30
CA SER A 617 4.43 20.57 -12.29
C SER A 617 5.79 21.25 -12.15
N ILE A 618 6.73 20.60 -11.48
CA ILE A 618 8.14 21.01 -11.42
C ILE A 618 8.78 20.90 -12.81
N ASP A 619 8.63 19.75 -13.48
CA ASP A 619 9.17 19.57 -14.81
C ASP A 619 8.49 20.52 -15.80
N GLY A 620 7.15 20.55 -15.82
CA GLY A 620 6.34 21.45 -16.64
C GLY A 620 6.55 21.32 -18.15
N THR A 621 7.47 20.48 -18.60
CA THR A 621 7.78 20.25 -20.00
C THR A 621 6.75 19.29 -20.60
N GLY A 622 6.31 19.52 -21.83
CA GLY A 622 5.35 18.62 -22.48
C GLY A 622 3.97 18.53 -21.81
N SER A 623 3.61 19.53 -21.00
CA SER A 623 2.33 19.64 -20.28
C SER A 623 1.11 19.32 -21.15
N ALA A 624 0.43 18.21 -20.84
CA ALA A 624 -0.82 17.84 -21.50
C ALA A 624 -1.97 18.84 -21.24
N SER A 625 -1.91 19.55 -20.11
CA SER A 625 -2.89 20.57 -19.72
C SER A 625 -2.63 21.95 -20.37
N GLY A 626 -1.51 22.12 -21.08
CA GLY A 626 -1.10 23.40 -21.67
C GLY A 626 -0.66 24.45 -20.64
N LEU A 627 -0.55 24.07 -19.36
CA LEU A 627 -0.04 24.91 -18.28
C LEU A 627 1.49 24.94 -18.28
N THR A 628 2.07 26.05 -17.80
CA THR A 628 3.50 26.18 -17.53
C THR A 628 3.84 25.63 -16.14
N GLY A 629 5.10 25.26 -15.91
CA GLY A 629 5.58 24.80 -14.60
C GLY A 629 5.58 25.88 -13.51
N LEU A 630 6.16 25.58 -12.36
CA LEU A 630 6.17 26.46 -11.17
C LEU A 630 6.97 27.76 -11.40
N ASP A 631 6.37 28.91 -11.06
CA ASP A 631 7.00 30.26 -11.02
C ASP A 631 7.16 30.72 -9.57
N ILE A 632 8.31 30.38 -8.99
CA ILE A 632 8.68 30.66 -7.59
C ILE A 632 9.32 32.05 -7.44
N THR A 633 9.84 32.65 -8.51
CA THR A 633 10.52 33.96 -8.48
C THR A 633 9.60 35.12 -8.89
N GLY A 634 8.46 34.84 -9.51
CA GLY A 634 7.47 35.83 -9.95
C GLY A 634 7.82 36.48 -11.28
N THR A 635 8.62 35.82 -12.11
CA THR A 635 9.06 36.33 -13.40
C THR A 635 8.10 35.99 -14.54
N SER A 636 7.03 35.23 -14.26
CA SER A 636 6.07 34.67 -15.24
C SER A 636 6.63 33.57 -16.14
N ASP A 637 7.92 33.22 -16.01
CA ASP A 637 8.54 32.06 -16.64
C ASP A 637 8.67 30.92 -15.62
N PRO A 638 8.55 29.64 -16.02
CA PRO A 638 8.75 28.53 -15.09
C PRO A 638 10.23 28.43 -14.68
N ASP A 639 10.51 28.53 -13.39
CA ASP A 639 11.88 28.60 -12.87
C ASP A 639 12.60 27.24 -12.84
N LEU A 640 11.82 26.15 -12.85
CA LEU A 640 12.30 24.80 -12.53
C LEU A 640 12.24 23.82 -13.70
N ALA A 641 11.71 24.25 -14.84
CA ALA A 641 11.37 23.36 -15.93
C ALA A 641 12.60 22.69 -16.55
N GLY A 642 12.54 21.36 -16.71
CA GLY A 642 13.62 20.55 -17.28
C GLY A 642 14.87 20.38 -16.40
N LEU A 643 14.83 20.82 -15.14
CA LEU A 643 15.92 20.57 -14.20
C LEU A 643 15.87 19.14 -13.65
N PRO A 644 17.02 18.53 -13.28
CA PRO A 644 17.04 17.24 -12.59
C PRO A 644 16.22 17.29 -11.29
N VAL A 645 15.38 16.28 -11.07
CA VAL A 645 14.55 16.18 -9.87
C VAL A 645 15.07 15.08 -8.96
N ASN A 646 15.17 15.38 -7.68
CA ASN A 646 15.61 14.49 -6.60
C ASN A 646 14.51 14.40 -5.55
N PHE A 647 14.56 13.39 -4.70
CA PHE A 647 13.59 13.21 -3.61
C PHE A 647 14.28 12.97 -2.27
N VAL A 648 13.74 13.59 -1.23
CA VAL A 648 14.10 13.37 0.18
C VAL A 648 12.82 13.09 0.97
N GLY A 649 12.71 11.88 1.54
CA GLY A 649 11.61 11.50 2.42
C GLY A 649 12.12 11.22 3.83
N HIS A 650 11.38 11.65 4.85
CA HIS A 650 11.67 11.32 6.26
C HIS A 650 10.48 10.61 6.89
N SER A 651 10.71 9.50 7.59
CA SER A 651 9.66 8.77 8.32
C SER A 651 8.50 8.37 7.38
N LEU A 652 7.26 8.75 7.68
CA LEU A 652 6.09 8.60 6.79
C LEU A 652 6.33 9.18 5.39
N GLY A 653 7.07 10.29 5.27
CA GLY A 653 7.46 10.84 3.99
C GLY A 653 8.38 9.92 3.18
N GLY A 654 9.18 9.09 3.85
CA GLY A 654 9.91 7.99 3.21
C GLY A 654 9.03 6.80 2.84
N ILE A 655 7.96 6.53 3.60
CA ILE A 655 6.99 5.46 3.30
C ILE A 655 6.25 5.80 2.02
N THR A 656 5.57 6.95 1.97
CA THR A 656 4.93 7.46 0.75
C THR A 656 5.96 7.67 -0.37
N GLY A 657 7.15 8.15 0.00
CA GLY A 657 8.25 8.47 -0.90
C GLY A 657 8.85 7.27 -1.62
N THR A 658 8.93 6.11 -0.97
CA THR A 658 9.43 4.86 -1.59
C THR A 658 8.53 4.47 -2.76
N THR A 659 7.22 4.48 -2.54
CA THR A 659 6.21 4.17 -3.54
C THR A 659 6.20 5.19 -4.67
N PHE A 660 6.21 6.49 -4.35
CA PHE A 660 6.33 7.57 -5.34
C PHE A 660 7.59 7.42 -6.20
N ALA A 661 8.76 7.26 -5.57
CA ALA A 661 10.03 7.17 -6.26
C ALA A 661 10.12 5.92 -7.14
N SER A 662 9.57 4.80 -6.67
CA SER A 662 9.50 3.58 -7.47
C SER A 662 8.69 3.82 -8.73
N LEU A 663 7.49 4.42 -8.64
CA LEU A 663 6.65 4.71 -9.81
C LEU A 663 7.31 5.71 -10.77
N SER A 664 8.00 6.73 -10.25
CA SER A 664 8.70 7.72 -11.07
C SER A 664 9.82 7.12 -11.92
N ASN A 665 10.49 6.07 -11.42
CA ASN A 665 11.64 5.42 -12.07
C ASN A 665 11.29 4.07 -12.72
N ASP A 666 10.06 3.58 -12.58
CA ASP A 666 9.65 2.26 -13.08
C ASP A 666 9.52 2.27 -14.62
N PRO A 667 10.31 1.46 -15.35
CA PRO A 667 10.19 1.32 -16.79
C PRO A 667 8.80 0.86 -17.26
N GLU A 668 8.06 0.09 -16.45
CA GLU A 668 6.70 -0.35 -16.75
C GLU A 668 5.67 0.78 -16.66
N VAL A 669 5.96 1.83 -15.88
CA VAL A 669 5.14 3.04 -15.80
C VAL A 669 5.52 4.01 -16.94
N ILE A 670 6.82 4.13 -17.24
CA ILE A 670 7.33 5.08 -18.24
C ILE A 670 7.03 4.62 -19.67
N ALA A 671 7.27 3.36 -20.01
CA ALA A 671 7.17 2.87 -21.39
C ALA A 671 5.77 3.07 -22.03
N PRO A 672 4.64 2.86 -21.33
CA PRO A 672 3.31 3.06 -21.90
C PRO A 672 2.99 4.49 -22.36
N TYR A 673 3.71 5.50 -21.86
CA TYR A 673 3.53 6.88 -22.34
C TYR A 673 3.85 7.06 -23.84
N ALA A 674 4.60 6.13 -24.45
CA ALA A 674 4.84 6.13 -25.90
C ALA A 674 3.54 5.96 -26.72
N ALA A 675 2.48 5.41 -26.13
CA ALA A 675 1.16 5.27 -26.75
C ALA A 675 0.28 6.52 -26.59
N LEU A 676 0.69 7.50 -25.78
CA LEU A 676 -0.08 8.71 -25.49
C LEU A 676 0.41 9.92 -26.31
N PRO A 677 -0.49 10.82 -26.76
CA PRO A 677 -0.13 11.91 -27.67
C PRO A 677 0.71 13.02 -27.02
N PHE A 678 0.78 13.07 -25.69
CA PHE A 678 1.50 14.08 -24.91
C PHE A 678 2.82 13.57 -24.30
N GLY A 679 3.16 12.28 -24.46
CA GLY A 679 4.39 11.69 -23.91
C GLY A 679 4.43 11.70 -22.37
N LYS A 680 5.60 11.36 -21.81
CA LYS A 680 5.84 11.32 -20.35
C LYS A 680 5.51 12.67 -19.72
N GLN A 681 4.86 12.65 -18.55
CA GLN A 681 4.36 13.87 -17.89
C GLN A 681 5.09 14.24 -16.60
N PHE A 682 5.90 13.36 -16.04
CA PHE A 682 6.71 13.60 -14.84
C PHE A 682 8.14 13.12 -15.05
N PRO A 683 9.11 13.70 -14.33
CA PRO A 683 10.52 13.33 -14.47
C PRO A 683 10.82 11.98 -13.80
N GLU A 684 11.85 11.32 -14.30
CA GLU A 684 12.55 10.29 -13.51
C GLU A 684 13.36 11.01 -12.43
N LEU A 685 13.46 10.41 -11.25
CA LEU A 685 14.24 10.93 -10.14
C LEU A 685 15.71 10.58 -10.30
N ASN A 686 16.56 11.60 -10.26
CA ASN A 686 18.00 11.45 -10.35
C ASN A 686 18.59 10.80 -9.09
N SER A 687 18.12 11.21 -7.91
CA SER A 687 18.52 10.62 -6.62
C SER A 687 17.34 10.55 -5.65
N VAL A 688 17.39 9.57 -4.75
CA VAL A 688 16.36 9.29 -3.74
C VAL A 688 17.05 9.09 -2.40
N VAL A 689 16.66 9.88 -1.40
CA VAL A 689 17.16 9.79 -0.03
C VAL A 689 15.99 9.52 0.92
N LEU A 690 16.09 8.44 1.69
CA LEU A 690 15.06 7.99 2.61
C LEU A 690 15.62 7.92 4.03
N HIS A 691 15.21 8.86 4.88
CA HIS A 691 15.64 8.92 6.27
C HIS A 691 14.64 8.23 7.19
N ASN A 692 15.11 7.23 7.95
CA ASN A 692 14.40 6.58 9.05
C ASN A 692 13.00 6.11 8.63
N THR A 693 12.94 5.27 7.58
CA THR A 693 11.70 4.78 6.97
C THR A 693 11.68 3.26 6.92
N GLY A 694 10.52 2.64 6.80
CA GLY A 694 10.40 1.18 6.84
C GLY A 694 9.22 0.63 6.04
N GLY A 695 9.22 -0.69 5.85
CA GLY A 695 8.15 -1.43 5.16
C GLY A 695 7.23 -2.20 6.13
N GLN A 696 6.26 -2.90 5.56
CA GLN A 696 5.24 -3.70 6.25
C GLN A 696 4.50 -2.88 7.33
N VAL A 697 3.85 -1.80 6.88
CA VAL A 697 3.33 -0.70 7.69
C VAL A 697 2.50 -1.17 8.88
N THR A 698 1.67 -2.21 8.73
CA THR A 698 0.85 -2.71 9.85
C THR A 698 1.69 -3.25 11.00
N LYS A 699 2.73 -4.02 10.69
CA LYS A 699 3.67 -4.60 11.66
C LYS A 699 4.69 -3.57 12.15
N LEU A 700 5.08 -2.62 11.30
CA LEU A 700 5.86 -1.45 11.71
C LEU A 700 5.11 -0.67 12.81
N VAL A 701 3.83 -0.37 12.60
CA VAL A 701 3.01 0.36 13.58
C VAL A 701 2.81 -0.46 14.85
N GLU A 702 2.57 -1.77 14.76
CA GLU A 702 2.51 -2.65 15.94
C GLU A 702 3.80 -2.61 16.77
N ASN A 703 4.95 -2.49 16.12
CA ASN A 703 6.28 -2.50 16.75
C ASN A 703 6.89 -1.10 16.98
N SER A 704 6.11 -0.04 16.76
CA SER A 704 6.55 1.34 16.96
C SER A 704 6.28 1.77 18.40
N ALA A 705 7.32 1.87 19.24
CA ALA A 705 7.17 2.26 20.65
C ALA A 705 6.55 3.66 20.84
N SER A 706 6.65 4.56 19.84
CA SER A 706 6.05 5.89 19.90
C SER A 706 4.59 5.96 19.40
N LEU A 707 4.12 4.95 18.67
CA LEU A 707 2.80 4.94 18.05
C LEU A 707 1.87 3.85 18.60
N SER A 708 2.43 2.72 19.05
CA SER A 708 1.70 1.49 19.39
C SER A 708 0.68 1.71 20.49
N ASP A 709 1.01 2.38 21.59
CA ASP A 709 0.10 2.63 22.73
C ASP A 709 -1.21 3.30 22.28
N ARG A 710 -1.12 4.29 21.40
CA ARG A 710 -2.28 5.03 20.89
C ARG A 710 -3.16 4.16 19.99
N ILE A 711 -2.54 3.27 19.22
CA ILE A 711 -3.19 2.53 18.12
C ILE A 711 -3.72 1.19 18.62
N LEU A 712 -2.90 0.44 19.37
CA LEU A 712 -3.22 -0.88 19.90
C LEU A 712 -4.27 -0.83 21.02
N SER A 713 -4.40 0.29 21.74
CA SER A 713 -5.46 0.43 22.78
C SER A 713 -6.88 0.29 22.22
N ALA A 714 -7.07 0.46 20.92
CA ALA A 714 -8.34 0.27 20.22
C ALA A 714 -8.48 -1.12 19.55
N LEU A 715 -7.48 -1.99 19.66
CA LEU A 715 -7.38 -3.27 18.96
C LEU A 715 -7.28 -4.46 19.95
N PRO A 716 -7.48 -5.71 19.47
CA PRO A 716 -7.21 -6.89 20.29
C PRO A 716 -5.74 -6.92 20.77
N PRO A 717 -5.45 -7.56 21.93
CA PRO A 717 -4.09 -7.61 22.46
C PRO A 717 -3.08 -8.27 21.51
N GLN A 718 -1.83 -7.84 21.58
CA GLN A 718 -0.72 -8.46 20.85
C GLN A 718 -0.59 -9.96 21.16
N GLY A 719 -0.20 -10.73 20.15
CA GLY A 719 -0.03 -12.19 20.23
C GLY A 719 -1.32 -13.01 20.08
N THR A 720 -2.50 -12.38 20.07
CA THR A 720 -3.78 -13.07 19.87
C THR A 720 -4.05 -13.41 18.40
N SER A 721 -4.85 -14.44 18.13
CA SER A 721 -5.28 -14.75 16.75
C SER A 721 -6.10 -13.62 16.12
N ASP A 722 -6.88 -12.92 16.93
CA ASP A 722 -7.76 -11.84 16.48
C ASP A 722 -6.95 -10.65 15.97
N LEU A 723 -5.91 -10.23 16.71
CA LEU A 723 -5.03 -9.17 16.23
C LEU A 723 -4.29 -9.59 14.97
N GLU A 724 -3.74 -10.81 14.93
CA GLU A 724 -2.99 -11.27 13.76
C GLU A 724 -3.85 -11.39 12.50
N THR A 725 -5.10 -11.84 12.66
CA THR A 725 -6.07 -11.85 11.55
C THR A 725 -6.41 -10.44 11.09
N PHE A 726 -6.64 -9.52 12.04
CA PHE A 726 -6.90 -8.11 11.74
C PHE A 726 -5.72 -7.46 10.98
N LEU A 727 -4.49 -7.64 11.47
CA LEU A 727 -3.28 -7.10 10.83
C LEU A 727 -3.04 -7.72 9.45
N TYR A 728 -3.32 -9.01 9.26
CA TYR A 728 -3.23 -9.65 7.94
C TYR A 728 -4.23 -9.06 6.93
N VAL A 729 -5.48 -8.86 7.34
CA VAL A 729 -6.50 -8.21 6.50
C VAL A 729 -6.09 -6.77 6.21
N PHE A 730 -5.63 -6.03 7.22
CA PHE A 730 -5.21 -4.65 7.03
C PHE A 730 -3.97 -4.54 6.11
N GLN A 731 -2.99 -5.43 6.25
CA GLN A 731 -1.83 -5.47 5.37
C GLN A 731 -2.23 -5.83 3.93
N SER A 732 -3.23 -6.70 3.75
CA SER A 732 -3.77 -7.01 2.43
C SER A 732 -4.34 -5.78 1.72
N VAL A 733 -4.91 -4.82 2.47
CA VAL A 733 -5.36 -3.52 1.96
C VAL A 733 -4.19 -2.56 1.76
N LEU A 734 -3.24 -2.49 2.70
CA LEU A 734 -2.14 -1.52 2.68
C LEU A 734 -1.00 -1.84 1.72
N ASP A 735 -0.84 -3.10 1.29
CA ASP A 735 0.24 -3.51 0.38
C ASP A 735 0.31 -2.66 -0.90
N GLU A 736 -0.82 -2.13 -1.38
CA GLU A 736 -0.84 -1.23 -2.54
C GLU A 736 -0.02 0.05 -2.40
N VAL A 737 0.32 0.42 -1.18
CA VAL A 737 1.08 1.63 -0.83
C VAL A 737 2.29 1.31 0.04
N ASP A 738 2.52 0.04 0.36
CA ASP A 738 3.55 -0.40 1.30
C ASP A 738 4.94 -0.41 0.64
N PRO A 739 5.96 0.25 1.23
CA PRO A 739 7.32 0.25 0.72
C PRO A 739 7.89 -1.14 0.43
N ALA A 740 7.52 -2.16 1.21
CA ALA A 740 8.01 -3.52 1.01
C ALA A 740 7.65 -4.08 -0.38
N VAL A 741 6.49 -3.72 -0.95
CA VAL A 741 6.08 -4.15 -2.29
C VAL A 741 6.92 -3.47 -3.38
N TYR A 742 7.31 -2.21 -3.18
CA TYR A 742 8.00 -1.38 -4.17
C TYR A 742 9.53 -1.42 -4.07
N ALA A 743 10.07 -1.89 -2.96
CA ALA A 743 11.49 -1.77 -2.64
C ALA A 743 12.42 -2.38 -3.69
N ARG A 744 12.16 -3.61 -4.12
CA ARG A 744 12.99 -4.27 -5.15
C ARG A 744 12.99 -3.49 -6.48
N SER A 745 11.83 -2.98 -6.90
CA SER A 745 11.73 -2.15 -8.11
C SER A 745 12.52 -0.84 -7.95
N LEU A 746 12.42 -0.18 -6.79
CA LEU A 746 13.19 1.04 -6.54
C LEU A 746 14.71 0.78 -6.55
N GLY A 747 15.17 -0.28 -5.88
CA GLY A 747 16.58 -0.68 -5.84
C GLY A 747 17.13 -1.03 -7.22
N ALA A 748 16.33 -1.70 -8.07
CA ALA A 748 16.71 -2.05 -9.43
C ALA A 748 16.83 -0.84 -10.36
N ASN A 749 16.00 0.19 -10.15
CA ASN A 749 15.84 1.30 -11.10
C ASN A 749 16.41 2.65 -10.59
N THR A 750 16.98 2.70 -9.39
CA THR A 750 17.51 3.96 -8.80
C THR A 750 18.93 3.78 -8.25
N PRO A 751 19.97 3.97 -9.08
CA PRO A 751 21.36 3.79 -8.66
C PRO A 751 21.82 4.77 -7.58
N GLN A 752 21.25 5.98 -7.52
CA GLN A 752 21.57 7.00 -6.51
C GLN A 752 20.54 6.97 -5.36
N LEU A 753 20.45 5.82 -4.70
CA LEU A 753 19.57 5.60 -3.54
C LEU A 753 20.39 5.66 -2.25
N MET A 754 19.98 6.48 -1.29
CA MET A 754 20.52 6.47 0.07
C MET A 754 19.39 6.24 1.06
N VAL A 755 19.56 5.26 1.95
CA VAL A 755 18.64 4.99 3.04
C VAL A 755 19.40 5.15 4.34
N THR A 756 18.80 5.80 5.33
CA THR A 756 19.42 5.95 6.64
C THR A 756 18.56 5.36 7.73
N GLU A 757 19.23 4.88 8.75
CA GLU A 757 18.67 4.41 9.99
C GLU A 757 19.31 5.14 11.17
N VAL A 758 18.53 5.35 12.23
CA VAL A 758 19.05 5.64 13.57
C VAL A 758 18.97 4.36 14.40
N THR A 759 20.07 3.90 14.97
CA THR A 759 20.06 2.69 15.81
C THR A 759 19.24 2.93 17.08
N GLY A 760 18.33 2.00 17.41
CA GLY A 760 17.42 2.13 18.54
C GLY A 760 16.25 3.11 18.30
N ASP A 761 15.90 3.41 17.05
CA ASP A 761 14.77 4.28 16.72
C ASP A 761 13.44 3.72 17.28
N ALA A 762 12.76 4.53 18.10
CA ALA A 762 11.52 4.17 18.76
C ALA A 762 10.26 4.45 17.91
N THR A 763 10.39 5.13 16.78
CA THR A 763 9.25 5.48 15.90
C THR A 763 9.15 4.58 14.69
N VAL A 764 10.25 4.40 13.96
CA VAL A 764 10.34 3.38 12.92
C VAL A 764 11.31 2.31 13.45
N PRO A 765 10.83 1.12 13.85
CA PRO A 765 11.72 0.08 14.34
C PRO A 765 12.80 -0.26 13.29
N ASN A 766 14.00 -0.56 13.76
CA ASN A 766 15.08 -1.01 12.89
C ASN A 766 14.72 -2.36 12.25
N GLU A 767 14.19 -3.28 13.06
CA GLU A 767 13.59 -4.55 12.66
C GLU A 767 12.54 -5.00 13.69
N ALA A 768 11.70 -5.98 13.34
CA ALA A 768 10.71 -6.58 14.24
C ALA A 768 10.69 -8.12 14.18
N ASN A 769 11.76 -8.75 13.71
CA ASN A 769 11.89 -10.21 13.66
C ASN A 769 12.33 -10.78 15.00
N VAL A 770 13.46 -10.30 15.53
CA VAL A 770 14.12 -10.83 16.74
C VAL A 770 13.97 -9.91 17.94
N ASN A 771 13.70 -8.62 17.73
CA ASN A 771 13.32 -7.69 18.80
C ASN A 771 11.89 -7.12 18.60
N PRO A 772 10.85 -7.97 18.51
CA PRO A 772 9.48 -7.48 18.46
C PRO A 772 9.12 -6.72 19.77
N LEU A 773 8.27 -5.70 19.64
CA LEU A 773 7.83 -4.88 20.75
C LEU A 773 6.85 -5.66 21.63
N GLU A 774 7.15 -5.73 22.94
CA GLU A 774 6.28 -6.36 23.94
C GLU A 774 5.87 -7.80 23.61
N SER A 775 4.58 -8.04 23.33
CA SER A 775 4.02 -9.36 23.00
C SER A 775 3.73 -9.52 21.51
N ALA A 776 4.18 -8.56 20.69
CA ALA A 776 4.13 -8.69 19.25
C ALA A 776 4.86 -9.95 18.81
N LEU A 777 4.33 -10.59 17.78
CA LEU A 777 4.97 -11.76 17.19
C LEU A 777 5.90 -11.30 16.06
N SER A 778 6.96 -12.08 15.87
CA SER A 778 8.00 -11.85 14.87
C SER A 778 7.45 -11.44 13.49
N ALA A 779 8.05 -10.41 12.87
CA ALA A 779 7.67 -9.81 11.60
C ALA A 779 8.93 -9.41 10.78
N PRO A 780 9.46 -10.29 9.91
CA PRO A 780 10.74 -10.10 9.22
C PRO A 780 10.79 -9.01 8.15
N LEU A 781 9.65 -8.59 7.62
CA LEU A 781 9.58 -7.53 6.60
C LEU A 781 9.34 -6.14 7.19
N ALA A 782 9.15 -6.03 8.51
CA ALA A 782 8.83 -4.77 9.18
C ALA A 782 10.08 -4.03 9.66
N GLY A 783 10.13 -2.73 9.35
CA GLY A 783 11.19 -1.83 9.80
C GLY A 783 12.12 -1.36 8.68
N THR A 784 13.21 -0.72 9.07
CA THR A 784 14.15 -0.06 8.16
C THR A 784 15.13 -1.06 7.54
N GLU A 785 15.69 -1.99 8.31
CA GLU A 785 16.69 -2.94 7.81
C GLU A 785 16.13 -3.96 6.80
N PRO A 786 14.94 -4.56 7.02
CA PRO A 786 14.34 -5.41 6.00
C PRO A 786 14.08 -4.66 4.69
N LEU A 787 13.66 -3.39 4.80
CA LEU A 787 13.46 -2.53 3.65
C LEU A 787 14.79 -2.29 2.89
N MET A 788 15.89 -2.02 3.61
CA MET A 788 17.24 -1.93 3.04
C MET A 788 17.65 -3.22 2.32
N ALA A 789 17.36 -4.38 2.89
CA ALA A 789 17.66 -5.66 2.28
C ALA A 789 16.83 -5.91 1.00
N LEU A 790 15.57 -5.48 0.95
CA LEU A 790 14.78 -5.53 -0.29
C LEU A 790 15.32 -4.59 -1.38
N PHE A 791 15.84 -3.40 -1.01
CA PHE A 791 16.56 -2.55 -1.96
C PHE A 791 17.83 -3.22 -2.48
N ASP A 792 18.60 -3.87 -1.60
CA ASP A 792 19.82 -4.62 -1.96
C ASP A 792 19.51 -5.74 -2.97
N LEU A 793 18.49 -6.56 -2.71
CA LEU A 793 18.03 -7.59 -3.65
C LEU A 793 17.62 -6.99 -5.01
N GLY A 794 16.95 -5.83 -5.01
CA GLY A 794 16.63 -5.08 -6.23
C GLY A 794 17.89 -4.63 -6.99
N ALA A 795 18.91 -4.19 -6.26
CA ALA A 795 20.20 -3.78 -6.80
C ALA A 795 21.11 -4.98 -7.21
N ASN A 796 20.59 -6.21 -7.23
CA ASN A 796 21.31 -7.46 -7.47
C ASN A 796 22.37 -7.81 -6.40
N GLY A 797 22.15 -7.33 -5.16
CA GLY A 797 22.84 -7.82 -3.99
C GLY A 797 22.33 -9.20 -3.55
N GLY A 798 22.94 -9.73 -2.49
CA GLY A 798 22.59 -11.03 -1.90
C GLY A 798 22.16 -10.86 -0.47
N THR A 799 23.13 -10.64 0.42
CA THR A 799 22.88 -10.29 1.82
C THR A 799 23.28 -8.84 2.04
N LEU A 800 22.47 -8.06 2.77
CA LEU A 800 22.77 -6.65 3.02
C LEU A 800 24.18 -6.43 3.62
N ALA A 801 24.65 -7.35 4.47
CA ALA A 801 25.97 -7.29 5.08
C ALA A 801 27.16 -7.48 4.11
N ASP A 802 26.96 -8.04 2.91
CA ASP A 802 28.05 -8.29 1.96
C ASP A 802 28.45 -7.06 1.12
N SER A 803 27.61 -6.01 1.12
CA SER A 803 27.82 -4.76 0.38
C SER A 803 27.94 -4.93 -1.15
N THR A 804 27.31 -5.95 -1.75
CA THR A 804 27.39 -6.23 -3.20
C THR A 804 26.36 -5.45 -4.01
N GLY A 805 25.18 -5.14 -3.45
CA GLY A 805 24.16 -4.29 -4.08
C GLY A 805 24.10 -2.89 -3.49
N VAL A 806 23.92 -2.81 -2.16
CA VAL A 806 23.87 -1.58 -1.37
C VAL A 806 25.12 -1.50 -0.49
N ASN A 807 25.84 -0.38 -0.56
CA ASN A 807 27.02 -0.14 0.26
C ASN A 807 26.63 0.13 1.71
N ILE A 808 27.35 -0.44 2.68
CA ILE A 808 27.16 -0.18 4.11
C ILE A 808 28.07 0.94 4.58
N VAL A 809 27.49 1.95 5.23
CA VAL A 809 28.21 3.03 5.89
C VAL A 809 27.84 3.05 7.37
N ASP A 810 28.75 2.50 8.18
CA ASP A 810 28.60 2.33 9.62
C ASP A 810 29.89 2.78 10.35
N ILE A 811 29.98 2.52 11.65
CA ILE A 811 31.15 2.82 12.48
C ILE A 811 32.45 2.15 11.98
N ASN A 812 32.36 1.11 11.15
CA ASN A 812 33.49 0.37 10.60
C ASN A 812 33.93 0.88 9.22
N ALA A 813 33.24 1.88 8.67
CA ALA A 813 33.59 2.49 7.39
C ALA A 813 35.06 2.97 7.38
N ALA A 814 35.69 2.97 6.20
CA ALA A 814 37.03 3.51 6.04
C ALA A 814 37.05 5.04 6.22
N VAL A 815 37.86 5.56 7.15
CA VAL A 815 37.86 7.00 7.49
C VAL A 815 39.25 7.62 7.39
N PRO A 816 39.42 8.75 6.65
CA PRO A 816 38.43 9.36 5.77
C PRO A 816 38.27 8.58 4.46
N THR A 817 37.05 8.47 3.94
CA THR A 817 36.80 8.09 2.53
C THR A 817 36.14 9.24 1.78
N THR A 818 36.59 9.45 0.54
CA THR A 818 36.00 10.46 -0.35
C THR A 818 34.65 10.01 -0.92
N ASP A 819 34.43 8.70 -0.99
CA ASP A 819 33.19 8.11 -1.48
C ASP A 819 33.09 6.65 -1.02
N ALA A 820 32.02 6.31 -0.32
CA ALA A 820 31.66 4.94 0.05
C ALA A 820 30.74 4.27 -0.99
N GLY A 821 30.29 5.01 -2.01
CA GLY A 821 29.41 4.56 -3.08
C GLY A 821 27.92 4.78 -2.81
N VAL A 822 27.14 4.71 -3.88
CA VAL A 822 25.67 4.59 -3.89
C VAL A 822 25.27 3.43 -4.82
N PRO A 823 24.18 2.67 -4.55
CA PRO A 823 23.27 2.80 -3.41
C PRO A 823 23.94 2.63 -2.04
N ALA A 824 23.42 3.27 -1.00
CA ALA A 824 24.00 3.24 0.35
C ALA A 824 22.95 3.08 1.46
N ALA A 825 23.27 2.25 2.46
CA ALA A 825 22.59 2.15 3.74
C ALA A 825 23.50 2.72 4.84
N ILE A 826 23.02 3.73 5.55
CA ILE A 826 23.80 4.48 6.54
C ILE A 826 23.20 4.36 7.93
N PHE A 827 24.03 4.01 8.92
CA PHE A 827 23.62 3.78 10.30
C PHE A 827 24.14 4.89 11.21
N PHE A 828 23.24 5.71 11.74
CA PHE A 828 23.57 6.74 12.74
C PHE A 828 23.41 6.19 14.16
N ASP A 829 24.35 6.55 15.04
CA ASP A 829 24.33 6.09 16.43
C ASP A 829 23.23 6.81 17.22
N GLY A 830 22.20 6.06 17.65
CA GLY A 830 21.15 6.52 18.54
C GLY A 830 21.26 6.03 19.98
N SER A 831 22.40 5.45 20.37
CA SER A 831 22.60 4.88 21.72
C SER A 831 22.49 5.90 22.86
N ASN A 832 22.74 7.20 22.58
CA ASN A 832 22.59 8.28 23.53
C ASN A 832 21.45 9.22 23.13
N PRO A 833 20.28 9.18 23.79
CA PRO A 833 19.11 9.95 23.38
C PRO A 833 19.28 11.47 23.51
N CYS A 834 20.33 11.94 24.21
CA CYS A 834 20.56 13.36 24.46
C CYS A 834 21.56 14.01 23.52
N THR A 835 22.43 13.23 22.86
CA THR A 835 23.52 13.76 22.02
C THR A 835 23.76 12.96 20.73
N GLY A 836 23.38 11.68 20.70
CA GLY A 836 23.35 10.87 19.50
C GLY A 836 22.15 11.18 18.62
N ALA A 837 22.08 10.56 17.45
CA ALA A 837 20.94 10.73 16.56
C ALA A 837 19.65 10.17 17.18
N ASN A 838 18.52 10.71 16.77
CA ASN A 838 17.18 10.25 17.11
C ASN A 838 16.27 10.40 15.89
N HIS A 839 15.03 9.89 15.98
CA HIS A 839 14.11 9.89 14.86
C HIS A 839 13.93 11.28 14.20
N SER A 840 13.84 12.35 15.00
CA SER A 840 13.60 13.71 14.51
C SER A 840 14.87 14.45 14.04
N THR A 841 16.06 13.88 14.23
CA THR A 841 17.34 14.58 14.05
C THR A 841 17.46 15.30 12.71
N PHE A 842 17.07 14.65 11.61
CA PHE A 842 17.20 15.22 10.27
C PHE A 842 16.37 16.50 10.04
N VAL A 843 15.31 16.70 10.82
CA VAL A 843 14.33 17.77 10.59
C VAL A 843 14.28 18.78 11.73
N VAL A 844 14.50 18.32 12.97
CA VAL A 844 14.58 19.15 14.18
C VAL A 844 15.72 18.63 15.06
N PRO A 845 16.94 19.21 14.96
CA PRO A 845 18.13 18.69 15.66
C PRO A 845 18.14 18.97 17.17
N GLN A 846 17.32 19.90 17.65
CA GLN A 846 17.21 20.25 19.06
C GLN A 846 15.75 20.17 19.48
N VAL A 847 15.42 19.21 20.36
CA VAL A 847 14.05 18.99 20.84
C VAL A 847 14.00 19.01 22.37
N PRO A 848 12.92 19.55 22.99
CA PRO A 848 12.73 19.45 24.43
C PRO A 848 12.80 18.00 24.92
N SER A 849 13.55 17.75 25.99
CA SER A 849 13.65 16.43 26.60
C SER A 849 13.93 16.54 28.09
N ASP A 850 13.00 16.04 28.90
CA ASP A 850 13.13 15.99 30.36
C ASP A 850 14.24 15.01 30.79
N GLU A 851 14.39 13.89 30.07
CA GLU A 851 15.47 12.92 30.28
C GLU A 851 16.86 13.55 30.12
N CYS A 852 16.97 14.52 29.21
CA CYS A 852 18.22 15.21 28.90
C CYS A 852 18.45 16.49 29.72
N GLY A 853 17.62 16.74 30.75
CA GLY A 853 17.73 17.93 31.58
C GLY A 853 17.32 19.22 30.87
N GLY A 854 16.48 19.12 29.84
CA GLY A 854 15.81 20.24 29.17
C GLY A 854 15.73 20.09 27.65
N VAL A 855 16.83 19.71 26.99
CA VAL A 855 16.93 19.63 25.52
C VAL A 855 17.83 18.45 25.13
N ALA A 856 17.39 17.63 24.18
CA ALA A 856 18.27 16.73 23.44
C ALA A 856 18.88 17.49 22.26
N ASP A 857 20.22 17.48 22.15
CA ASP A 857 20.96 18.22 21.12
C ASP A 857 21.72 17.25 20.21
N THR A 858 21.15 17.02 19.03
CA THR A 858 21.63 16.06 18.02
C THR A 858 22.30 16.76 16.84
N SER A 859 22.75 18.01 17.03
CA SER A 859 23.24 18.89 15.96
C SER A 859 24.43 18.32 15.17
N GLU A 860 25.28 17.51 15.79
CA GLU A 860 26.40 16.85 15.10
C GLU A 860 25.90 15.82 14.08
N ALA A 861 24.97 14.94 14.49
CA ALA A 861 24.34 13.97 13.61
C ALA A 861 23.51 14.64 12.51
N PHE A 862 22.77 15.71 12.82
CA PHE A 862 22.06 16.48 11.81
C PHE A 862 23.00 17.08 10.75
N ALA A 863 24.14 17.63 11.16
CA ALA A 863 25.12 18.17 10.23
C ALA A 863 25.67 17.06 9.30
N ALA A 864 25.93 15.88 9.84
CA ALA A 864 26.38 14.71 9.08
C ALA A 864 25.30 14.21 8.10
N MET A 865 24.04 14.09 8.54
CA MET A 865 22.91 13.70 7.68
C MET A 865 22.74 14.69 6.51
N VAL A 866 22.75 16.00 6.76
CA VAL A 866 22.63 17.02 5.70
C VAL A 866 23.84 17.03 4.76
N GLU A 867 25.05 16.78 5.26
CA GLU A 867 26.25 16.65 4.43
C GLU A 867 26.16 15.47 3.46
N LEU A 868 25.78 14.29 3.97
CA LEU A 868 25.60 13.09 3.17
C LEU A 868 24.47 13.24 2.15
N THR A 869 23.30 13.75 2.57
CA THR A 869 22.17 14.03 1.67
C THR A 869 22.55 15.01 0.57
N GLY A 870 23.28 16.08 0.91
CA GLY A 870 23.77 17.04 -0.08
C GLY A 870 24.79 16.45 -1.05
N ALA A 871 25.67 15.56 -0.58
CA ALA A 871 26.66 14.89 -1.40
C ALA A 871 26.03 13.90 -2.40
N VAL A 872 25.05 13.11 -1.96
CA VAL A 872 24.30 12.20 -2.85
C VAL A 872 23.56 13.00 -3.92
N ILE A 873 22.82 14.04 -3.52
CA ILE A 873 22.03 14.86 -4.46
C ILE A 873 22.92 15.58 -5.49
N ALA A 874 24.03 16.16 -5.05
CA ALA A 874 24.86 17.02 -5.91
C ALA A 874 25.90 16.25 -6.73
N GLN A 875 26.37 15.11 -6.22
CA GLN A 875 27.57 14.43 -6.73
C GLN A 875 27.40 12.92 -6.89
N GLY A 876 26.34 12.31 -6.35
CA GLY A 876 26.14 10.86 -6.41
C GLY A 876 27.20 10.08 -5.62
N ILE A 877 27.70 10.65 -4.52
CA ILE A 877 28.74 10.04 -3.66
C ILE A 877 28.33 10.06 -2.19
N THR A 878 28.95 9.18 -1.40
CA THR A 878 28.73 9.05 0.05
C THR A 878 30.05 9.29 0.80
N PRO A 879 30.48 10.55 1.05
CA PRO A 879 31.75 10.83 1.69
C PRO A 879 31.69 10.55 3.21
N VAL A 880 32.70 9.86 3.75
CA VAL A 880 32.79 9.63 5.20
C VAL A 880 33.97 10.43 5.76
N THR A 881 33.65 11.60 6.30
CA THR A 881 34.61 12.46 7.00
C THR A 881 34.83 11.98 8.44
N GLN A 882 35.83 12.54 9.12
CA GLN A 882 36.02 12.26 10.55
C GLN A 882 34.82 12.69 11.41
N ASN A 883 34.11 13.76 11.01
CA ASN A 883 32.93 14.23 11.73
C ASN A 883 31.74 13.31 11.48
N THR A 884 31.53 12.91 10.21
CA THR A 884 30.49 11.93 9.84
C THR A 884 30.72 10.61 10.59
N ALA A 885 31.94 10.09 10.58
CA ALA A 885 32.28 8.85 11.26
C ALA A 885 32.02 8.88 12.78
N ALA A 886 32.15 10.05 13.41
CA ALA A 886 31.89 10.20 14.85
C ALA A 886 30.41 10.07 15.21
N THR A 887 29.50 10.16 14.23
CA THR A 887 28.04 10.04 14.43
C THR A 887 27.49 8.70 13.97
N LEU A 888 28.33 7.81 13.43
CA LEU A 888 27.89 6.52 12.89
C LEU A 888 27.80 5.46 14.00
N GLY A 889 26.75 4.65 13.92
CA GLY A 889 26.55 3.45 14.70
C GLY A 889 26.80 2.20 13.84
N ALA A 890 26.36 1.04 14.34
CA ALA A 890 26.26 -0.18 13.57
C ALA A 890 25.01 -0.94 13.99
N SER A 891 24.42 -1.67 13.06
CA SER A 891 23.36 -2.63 13.34
C SER A 891 23.95 -4.02 13.57
N THR A 892 23.31 -4.80 14.45
CA THR A 892 23.66 -6.19 14.74
C THR A 892 22.86 -7.21 13.92
N THR A 893 21.91 -6.76 13.12
CA THR A 893 20.90 -7.61 12.47
C THR A 893 21.00 -7.62 10.93
N ILE A 894 21.93 -6.87 10.34
CA ILE A 894 22.10 -6.76 8.88
C ILE A 894 22.57 -8.05 8.18
N GLU A 895 23.24 -8.97 8.88
CA GLU A 895 23.70 -10.25 8.30
C GLU A 895 22.51 -11.09 7.80
N ASN A 896 21.39 -10.99 8.50
CA ASN A 896 20.18 -11.78 8.26
C ASN A 896 18.94 -10.87 8.27
N ALA A 897 19.01 -9.69 7.66
CA ALA A 897 17.96 -8.66 7.77
C ALA A 897 16.55 -9.12 7.36
N LEU A 898 16.44 -10.12 6.47
CA LEU A 898 15.16 -10.71 6.05
C LEU A 898 14.80 -12.00 6.80
N ASP A 899 15.75 -12.62 7.53
CA ASP A 899 15.50 -13.81 8.35
C ASP A 899 16.53 -14.00 9.48
N GLN A 900 16.45 -13.16 10.51
CA GLN A 900 17.36 -13.17 11.67
C GLN A 900 17.31 -14.46 12.53
N ASN A 901 16.47 -15.45 12.19
CA ASN A 901 16.35 -16.72 12.93
C ASN A 901 17.26 -17.84 12.42
N GLN A 902 18.09 -17.59 11.39
CA GLN A 902 19.03 -18.57 10.81
C GLN A 902 20.39 -18.67 11.51
#